data_AF-A0AAP3GYG1-F1
#
_entry.id   AF-A0AAP3GYG1-F1
#
_cell.length_a   1.000
_cell.length_b   1.000
_cell.length_c   1.000
_cell.angle_alpha   90.00
_cell.angle_beta   90.00
_cell.angle_gamma   90.00
#
_symmetry.space_group_name_H-M   'P 1'
#
loop_
_entity.id
_entity.type
_entity.pdbx_description
1 polymer ?
#
loop_
_entity_poly.entity_id
_entity_poly.type
_entity_poly.pdbx_seq_one_letter_code
_entity_poly.pdbx_strand_id
1 'polypeptide(L)'
;MAEQKITLPMLELDLQKVTTFVSRPFRLTQGDKGYIQPFHLSVGFAPYSATADTLCFAGTKPDGQIIEVEAEPSRFSKDGDTWFFSLPDEVAQAIGTFEAYFYVKKGNSVVASTTKFAYEVGAKFGDDEASNSYVSVFNSLRDKFNQIIESSRTELNNWTNLNNQARADLDKLLKDLKTQTDNWLSAKSSEIQGIITNYNNKYNELVGKWNNQITTQQNDYAAQKAKIDSEYKQQLENLKSQLNSEWQTQKQAQQASFDSFKADLTNRISQAKSDIDSIQAIIPTLQKKIAEISLNSFSKNDAQIEISKGIADITGNLIDPNLNDWVKNDAASKANIKINYQDGTNDISFTGVENSEVLDFKFNTKQNTDYILTFTYTPDDIHTVKSNCLFLALWYEDLTKYYGQWSTNYNPKANNQVIRVPAQQGGNYSLKFNSQNLTEMHIGISFDNFIDGQTSKFKISNLVVRETNSTLVGLTDTISSLQSKYFPVQDLSANTNVDNLSQTGLYNLRGQAGITGLPQSGNIWGTLLVFNNNNGSNGIQMYLNSNDDYFFYREWNKSKGFVERRPWKKLSTSDDLVNYYNKAEIDNKFKSIVLNIIDFGAKAEDSNFDNAPAFNRAIQSLPATGGIIYIPNGNFFLKSTVTIDRSYVHIMGLNHGLRSGIDPSDGTTQTGGGGAKVTVQNSISAFKIQNTHNDKRLSGITFSGFDLKGDTNGGVGIDGVSNTDRVVIDNMTINNIGTGVKLNGADAPRITNSWIAETKSSIQLTGASQQAEIKNNSLGAQPQGVTILLENADRYNITGNNIYPDGSSAIRLLNPVHGAIVGNTISAFYTGIIEMLPSGSMYGNSNVISGNVIAIETWKNNPIGRDNKWGIIHIEGYNNLIAGNNILSNGSPQNTTGVLIMNGDSNKIASNVINIPNTDSNVVCNGGTNNNSVIFSTKGNSFQNGLNSSNINIDVDSYTALQNRCESLETNLAVLQSKINNLLTLVAVSNDTVSIQGSLEIHGGQIRNYWGGVDQYVAYSPSGVKRGYFGVWDNGTFNARGN
;
A
#
# COMPACT_ATOMS: atom_id res chain seq x y z
N MET A 1 -125.94 22.30 -40.70
CA MET A 1 -126.54 21.14 -41.39
C MET A 1 -127.86 20.86 -40.68
N ALA A 2 -128.95 20.69 -41.43
CA ALA A 2 -130.27 20.42 -40.89
C ALA A 2 -130.19 19.26 -39.88
N GLU A 3 -130.81 19.41 -38.71
CA GLU A 3 -130.95 18.32 -37.74
C GLU A 3 -131.56 17.12 -38.48
N GLN A 4 -130.72 16.12 -38.72
CA GLN A 4 -131.12 14.88 -39.35
C GLN A 4 -131.99 14.17 -38.32
N LYS A 5 -133.32 14.32 -38.44
CA LYS A 5 -134.29 13.59 -37.62
C LYS A 5 -134.01 12.09 -37.80
N ILE A 6 -133.46 11.45 -36.78
CA ILE A 6 -133.14 10.02 -36.83
C ILE A 6 -134.43 9.25 -36.57
N THR A 7 -135.01 8.70 -37.65
CA THR A 7 -136.24 7.91 -37.58
C THR A 7 -135.90 6.46 -37.23
N LEU A 8 -136.53 5.92 -36.18
CA LEU A 8 -136.42 4.52 -35.77
C LEU A 8 -137.20 3.60 -36.73
N PRO A 9 -136.94 2.28 -36.72
CA PRO A 9 -137.71 1.35 -37.57
C PRO A 9 -139.20 1.32 -37.18
N MET A 10 -140.07 1.11 -38.17
CA MET A 10 -141.53 1.04 -37.99
C MET A 10 -141.94 -0.02 -36.96
N LEU A 11 -142.79 0.36 -36.00
CA LEU A 11 -143.48 -0.57 -35.10
C LEU A 11 -144.85 -0.94 -35.66
N GLU A 12 -145.18 -2.24 -35.67
CA GLU A 12 -146.51 -2.75 -35.97
C GLU A 12 -147.21 -3.12 -34.65
N LEU A 13 -148.12 -2.27 -34.17
CA LEU A 13 -148.68 -2.37 -32.83
C LEU A 13 -150.16 -2.73 -32.87
N ASP A 14 -150.52 -3.87 -32.26
CA ASP A 14 -151.90 -4.35 -32.16
C ASP A 14 -152.47 -4.14 -30.75
N LEU A 15 -153.71 -3.71 -30.67
CA LEU A 15 -154.44 -3.47 -29.41
C LEU A 15 -155.03 -4.75 -28.77
N GLN A 16 -155.03 -5.90 -29.45
CA GLN A 16 -155.65 -7.15 -28.95
C GLN A 16 -154.67 -8.15 -28.29
N LYS A 17 -153.36 -7.86 -28.22
CA LYS A 17 -152.37 -8.84 -27.71
C LYS A 17 -151.72 -8.35 -26.41
N VAL A 18 -151.87 -9.15 -25.34
CA VAL A 18 -151.35 -8.84 -23.98
C VAL A 18 -149.93 -9.38 -23.74
N THR A 19 -149.31 -10.01 -24.75
CA THR A 19 -147.96 -10.59 -24.67
C THR A 19 -146.92 -9.68 -25.34
N THR A 20 -145.84 -9.41 -24.62
CA THR A 20 -144.64 -8.66 -25.06
C THR A 20 -144.07 -9.25 -26.36
N PHE A 21 -144.08 -8.50 -27.46
CA PHE A 21 -143.38 -8.90 -28.69
C PHE A 21 -142.07 -8.10 -28.76
N VAL A 22 -140.97 -8.67 -28.26
CA VAL A 22 -139.63 -8.07 -28.43
C VAL A 22 -138.92 -8.82 -29.56
N SER A 23 -139.25 -8.47 -30.80
CA SER A 23 -138.33 -8.71 -31.93
C SER A 23 -137.20 -7.69 -31.80
N ARG A 24 -136.11 -8.05 -31.10
CA ARG A 24 -134.86 -7.30 -30.86
C ARG A 24 -135.07 -5.82 -30.45
N PRO A 25 -134.79 -5.43 -29.19
CA PRO A 25 -134.92 -4.03 -28.78
C PRO A 25 -134.06 -3.13 -29.67
N PHE A 26 -134.59 -1.96 -30.06
CA PHE A 26 -133.80 -1.01 -30.84
C PHE A 26 -132.72 -0.40 -29.96
N ARG A 27 -131.50 -0.32 -30.50
CA ARG A 27 -130.36 0.20 -29.75
C ARG A 27 -130.29 1.72 -29.83
N LEU A 28 -130.38 2.36 -28.66
CA LEU A 28 -130.08 3.77 -28.43
C LEU A 28 -128.75 3.86 -27.67
N THR A 29 -128.07 5.01 -27.74
CA THR A 29 -126.85 5.27 -26.94
C THR A 29 -127.17 6.27 -25.83
N GLN A 30 -126.52 6.17 -24.67
CA GLN A 30 -126.81 7.05 -23.53
C GLN A 30 -126.64 8.54 -23.90
N GLY A 31 -127.68 9.35 -23.70
CA GLY A 31 -127.70 10.78 -24.02
C GLY A 31 -128.10 11.13 -25.46
N ASP A 32 -128.53 10.15 -26.24
CA ASP A 32 -129.17 10.32 -27.55
C ASP A 32 -130.47 11.13 -27.45
N LYS A 33 -130.75 12.02 -28.43
CA LYS A 33 -131.90 12.94 -28.44
C LYS A 33 -132.53 13.05 -29.83
N GLY A 34 -133.80 13.49 -29.89
CA GLY A 34 -134.46 13.85 -31.15
C GLY A 34 -134.91 12.67 -32.03
N TYR A 35 -135.06 11.47 -31.46
CA TYR A 35 -135.53 10.28 -32.19
C TYR A 35 -137.02 10.34 -32.46
N ILE A 36 -137.43 9.84 -33.64
CA ILE A 36 -138.84 9.70 -34.01
C ILE A 36 -139.15 8.21 -34.19
N GLN A 37 -140.15 7.72 -33.46
CA GLN A 37 -140.66 6.35 -33.58
C GLN A 37 -141.90 6.32 -34.50
N PRO A 38 -141.77 5.82 -35.74
CA PRO A 38 -142.93 5.54 -36.57
C PRO A 38 -143.65 4.27 -36.11
N PHE A 39 -144.97 4.25 -36.14
CA PHE A 39 -145.77 3.08 -35.81
C PHE A 39 -147.10 3.03 -36.57
N HIS A 40 -147.58 1.82 -36.82
CA HIS A 40 -148.95 1.53 -37.21
C HIS A 40 -149.74 1.03 -36.01
N LEU A 41 -151.01 1.42 -35.97
CA LEU A 41 -151.94 1.02 -34.92
C LEU A 41 -153.04 0.17 -35.54
N SER A 42 -153.13 -1.09 -35.11
CA SER A 42 -154.17 -2.02 -35.55
C SER A 42 -154.97 -2.57 -34.37
N VAL A 43 -156.18 -3.05 -34.67
CA VAL A 43 -156.97 -3.90 -33.77
C VAL A 43 -157.36 -5.15 -34.54
N GLY A 44 -156.85 -6.31 -34.12
CA GLY A 44 -157.12 -7.56 -34.83
C GLY A 44 -156.69 -7.51 -36.30
N PHE A 45 -155.51 -6.94 -36.58
CA PHE A 45 -154.93 -6.73 -37.92
C PHE A 45 -155.71 -5.78 -38.86
N ALA A 46 -156.69 -5.02 -38.37
CA ALA A 46 -157.33 -3.92 -39.11
C ALA A 46 -156.84 -2.55 -38.59
N PRO A 47 -156.68 -1.51 -39.44
CA PRO A 47 -156.26 -0.19 -38.99
C PRO A 47 -157.18 0.37 -37.89
N TYR A 48 -156.60 0.85 -36.79
CA TYR A 48 -157.33 1.48 -35.70
C TYR A 48 -157.24 3.01 -35.82
N SER A 49 -158.41 3.67 -35.86
CA SER A 49 -158.49 5.13 -35.94
C SER A 49 -158.38 5.76 -34.56
N ALA A 50 -157.26 6.43 -34.29
CA ALA A 50 -157.07 7.34 -33.16
C ALA A 50 -156.85 8.78 -33.66
N THR A 51 -156.95 9.76 -32.78
CA THR A 51 -156.53 11.16 -33.03
C THR A 51 -155.35 11.51 -32.12
N ALA A 52 -154.52 12.49 -32.51
CA ALA A 52 -153.29 12.82 -31.78
C ALA A 52 -153.53 13.21 -30.31
N ASP A 53 -154.68 13.82 -30.01
CA ASP A 53 -155.14 14.19 -28.67
C ASP A 53 -155.61 12.99 -27.83
N THR A 54 -155.82 11.83 -28.45
CA THR A 54 -156.22 10.58 -27.76
C THR A 54 -155.05 9.61 -27.56
N LEU A 55 -153.92 9.80 -28.24
CA LEU A 55 -152.75 8.91 -28.17
C LEU A 55 -151.84 9.31 -27.01
N CYS A 56 -151.42 8.31 -26.25
CA CYS A 56 -150.52 8.45 -25.12
C CYS A 56 -149.41 7.38 -25.21
N PHE A 57 -148.30 7.63 -24.54
CA PHE A 57 -147.15 6.73 -24.47
C PHE A 57 -146.72 6.58 -23.02
N ALA A 58 -146.40 5.36 -22.59
CA ALA A 58 -145.80 5.12 -21.30
C ALA A 58 -144.68 4.09 -21.41
N GLY A 59 -143.65 4.22 -20.58
CA GLY A 59 -142.63 3.21 -20.44
C GLY A 59 -141.84 3.35 -19.14
N THR A 60 -141.09 2.32 -18.80
CA THR A 60 -140.33 2.22 -17.55
C THR A 60 -138.85 2.12 -17.85
N LYS A 61 -138.06 3.00 -17.24
CA LYS A 61 -136.60 3.00 -17.30
C LYS A 61 -136.02 1.81 -16.52
N PRO A 62 -134.78 1.39 -16.83
CA PRO A 62 -134.06 0.36 -16.08
C PRO A 62 -133.93 0.65 -14.57
N ASP A 63 -133.92 1.92 -14.17
CA ASP A 63 -133.84 2.37 -12.78
C ASP A 63 -135.20 2.42 -12.06
N GLY A 64 -136.29 2.03 -12.74
CA GLY A 64 -137.65 1.99 -12.21
C GLY A 64 -138.46 3.27 -12.40
N GLN A 65 -137.88 4.34 -12.97
CA GLN A 65 -138.62 5.57 -13.25
C GLN A 65 -139.58 5.39 -14.44
N ILE A 66 -140.85 5.79 -14.28
CA ILE A 66 -141.85 5.77 -15.37
C ILE A 66 -141.78 7.09 -16.14
N ILE A 67 -141.71 7.00 -17.47
CA ILE A 67 -141.95 8.12 -18.39
C ILE A 67 -143.34 7.94 -18.96
N GLU A 68 -144.18 8.96 -18.82
CA GLU A 68 -145.53 8.98 -19.37
C GLU A 68 -145.75 10.27 -20.15
N VAL A 69 -146.27 10.14 -21.35
CA VAL A 69 -146.70 11.23 -22.24
C VAL A 69 -148.19 11.11 -22.38
N GLU A 70 -148.91 12.00 -21.72
CA GLU A 70 -150.37 12.08 -21.70
C GLU A 70 -150.82 13.45 -22.24
N ALA A 71 -151.76 13.46 -23.18
CA ALA A 71 -152.36 14.67 -23.74
C ALA A 71 -151.35 15.66 -24.37
N GLU A 72 -150.29 15.15 -24.99
CA GLU A 72 -149.30 15.95 -25.75
C GLU A 72 -149.44 15.72 -27.28
N PRO A 73 -150.49 16.24 -27.94
CA PRO A 73 -150.72 16.02 -29.37
C PRO A 73 -149.58 16.55 -30.25
N SER A 74 -148.77 17.50 -29.76
CA SER A 74 -147.60 18.03 -30.47
C SER A 74 -146.49 16.98 -30.71
N ARG A 75 -146.47 15.89 -29.94
CA ARG A 75 -145.50 14.79 -30.12
C ARG A 75 -145.92 13.76 -31.15
N PHE A 76 -147.17 13.79 -31.60
CA PHE A 76 -147.73 12.84 -32.56
C PHE A 76 -148.03 13.56 -33.87
N SER A 77 -147.57 13.00 -34.98
CA SER A 77 -147.97 13.41 -36.32
C SER A 77 -148.36 12.18 -37.14
N LYS A 78 -149.20 12.36 -38.15
CA LYS A 78 -149.67 11.26 -39.01
C LYS A 78 -149.43 11.61 -40.47
N ASP A 79 -148.85 10.70 -41.22
CA ASP A 79 -148.70 10.77 -42.67
C ASP A 79 -149.19 9.44 -43.28
N GLY A 80 -150.19 9.49 -44.16
CA GLY A 80 -150.93 8.31 -44.59
C GLY A 80 -151.54 7.53 -43.42
N ASP A 81 -151.22 6.24 -43.32
CA ASP A 81 -151.64 5.35 -42.24
C ASP A 81 -150.60 5.24 -41.10
N THR A 82 -149.43 5.89 -41.23
CA THR A 82 -148.33 5.85 -40.28
C THR A 82 -148.40 6.98 -39.26
N TRP A 83 -148.31 6.63 -37.99
CA TRP A 83 -148.06 7.59 -36.91
C TRP A 83 -146.56 7.78 -36.67
N PHE A 84 -146.16 8.99 -36.35
CA PHE A 84 -144.80 9.35 -35.98
C PHE A 84 -144.82 9.99 -34.60
N PHE A 85 -144.12 9.37 -33.65
CA PHE A 85 -144.02 9.84 -32.27
C PHE A 85 -142.62 10.39 -31.97
N SER A 86 -142.53 11.61 -31.47
CA SER A 86 -141.26 12.19 -31.01
C SER A 86 -140.91 11.65 -29.62
N LEU A 87 -139.89 10.80 -29.57
CA LEU A 87 -139.45 10.13 -28.35
C LEU A 87 -138.98 11.15 -27.29
N PRO A 88 -139.36 11.03 -26.01
CA PRO A 88 -138.81 11.87 -24.94
C PRO A 88 -137.30 11.64 -24.78
N ASP A 89 -136.51 12.72 -24.62
CA ASP A 89 -135.05 12.67 -24.41
C ASP A 89 -134.68 11.82 -23.17
N GLU A 90 -135.60 11.71 -22.22
CA GLU A 90 -135.45 10.95 -20.99
C GLU A 90 -135.31 9.44 -21.23
N VAL A 91 -135.78 8.92 -22.36
CA VAL A 91 -135.72 7.49 -22.71
C VAL A 91 -134.27 7.00 -22.80
N ALA A 92 -133.34 7.83 -23.27
CA ALA A 92 -131.93 7.47 -23.46
C ALA A 92 -131.00 7.88 -22.30
N GLN A 93 -131.53 8.24 -21.12
CA GLN A 93 -130.70 8.71 -20.00
C GLN A 93 -130.11 7.59 -19.14
N ALA A 94 -130.80 6.45 -19.01
CA ALA A 94 -130.39 5.33 -18.18
C ALA A 94 -129.98 4.13 -19.03
N ILE A 95 -128.80 3.57 -18.76
CA ILE A 95 -128.28 2.39 -19.45
C ILE A 95 -129.12 1.17 -19.07
N GLY A 96 -129.54 0.38 -20.06
CA GLY A 96 -130.36 -0.82 -19.88
C GLY A 96 -131.59 -0.87 -20.80
N THR A 97 -132.53 -1.77 -20.53
CA THR A 97 -133.76 -1.93 -21.33
C THR A 97 -134.88 -1.02 -20.84
N PHE A 98 -135.40 -0.16 -21.72
CA PHE A 98 -136.60 0.66 -21.50
C PHE A 98 -137.81 -0.02 -22.14
N GLU A 99 -138.77 -0.49 -21.33
CA GLU A 99 -139.98 -1.18 -21.81
C GLU A 99 -141.14 -0.18 -21.93
N ALA A 100 -141.83 -0.15 -23.07
CA ALA A 100 -142.81 0.89 -23.41
C ALA A 100 -144.04 0.36 -24.14
N TYR A 101 -145.13 1.13 -24.14
CA TYR A 101 -146.35 0.90 -24.90
C TYR A 101 -147.06 2.22 -25.20
N PHE A 102 -147.82 2.24 -26.30
CA PHE A 102 -148.81 3.29 -26.54
C PHE A 102 -150.17 2.86 -26.01
N TYR A 103 -150.99 3.82 -25.61
CA TYR A 103 -152.37 3.58 -25.20
C TYR A 103 -153.26 4.74 -25.67
N VAL A 104 -154.56 4.48 -25.78
CA VAL A 104 -155.55 5.44 -26.28
C VAL A 104 -156.49 5.82 -25.14
N LYS A 105 -156.68 7.12 -24.90
CA LYS A 105 -157.62 7.67 -23.92
C LYS A 105 -158.85 8.24 -24.59
N LYS A 106 -160.00 8.12 -23.92
CA LYS A 106 -161.24 8.83 -24.26
C LYS A 106 -161.76 9.47 -22.98
N GLY A 107 -161.55 10.79 -22.82
CA GLY A 107 -161.67 11.45 -21.52
C GLY A 107 -160.62 10.91 -20.54
N ASN A 108 -161.01 10.67 -19.28
CA ASN A 108 -160.09 10.18 -18.23
C ASN A 108 -159.91 8.65 -18.21
N SER A 109 -160.40 7.92 -19.21
CA SER A 109 -160.32 6.45 -19.26
C SER A 109 -159.45 5.96 -20.40
N VAL A 110 -158.55 5.02 -20.12
CA VAL A 110 -157.79 4.26 -21.13
C VAL A 110 -158.77 3.28 -21.79
N VAL A 111 -159.01 3.45 -23.09
CA VAL A 111 -159.96 2.63 -23.87
C VAL A 111 -159.27 1.53 -24.68
N ALA A 112 -157.95 1.65 -24.91
CA ALA A 112 -157.15 0.60 -25.54
C ALA A 112 -155.65 0.76 -25.18
N SER A 113 -154.88 -0.32 -25.20
CA SER A 113 -153.42 -0.31 -25.02
C SER A 113 -152.76 -1.24 -26.03
N THR A 114 -151.58 -0.87 -26.52
CA THR A 114 -150.82 -1.64 -27.50
C THR A 114 -150.00 -2.75 -26.83
N THR A 115 -149.52 -3.70 -27.64
CA THR A 115 -148.41 -4.57 -27.27
C THR A 115 -147.19 -3.76 -26.83
N LYS A 116 -146.54 -4.19 -25.75
CA LYS A 116 -145.30 -3.57 -25.28
C LYS A 116 -144.13 -3.86 -26.22
N PHE A 117 -143.24 -2.88 -26.37
CA PHE A 117 -141.97 -2.95 -27.09
C PHE A 117 -140.84 -2.40 -26.20
N ALA A 118 -139.59 -2.50 -26.63
CA ALA A 118 -138.45 -2.07 -25.81
C ALA A 118 -137.34 -1.38 -26.62
N TYR A 119 -136.63 -0.46 -25.96
CA TYR A 119 -135.39 0.14 -26.41
C TYR A 119 -134.22 -0.36 -25.52
N GLU A 120 -133.08 -0.70 -26.11
CA GLU A 120 -131.85 -1.04 -25.39
C GLU A 120 -130.91 0.17 -25.42
N VAL A 121 -130.69 0.81 -24.28
CA VAL A 121 -129.81 1.97 -24.16
C VAL A 121 -128.40 1.48 -23.79
N GLY A 122 -127.47 1.53 -24.74
CA GLY A 122 -126.05 1.24 -24.53
C GLY A 122 -125.27 2.42 -23.95
N ALA A 123 -124.13 2.16 -23.32
CA ALA A 123 -123.26 3.22 -22.80
C ALA A 123 -122.66 4.07 -23.93
N LYS A 124 -122.61 5.39 -23.75
CA LYS A 124 -121.87 6.29 -24.65
C LYS A 124 -120.41 6.31 -24.22
N PHE A 125 -119.52 5.78 -25.05
CA PHE A 125 -118.08 5.96 -24.87
C PHE A 125 -117.69 7.29 -25.52
N GLY A 126 -117.19 8.23 -24.72
CA GLY A 126 -116.65 9.49 -25.23
C GLY A 126 -115.27 9.29 -25.85
N ASP A 127 -115.00 9.95 -26.98
CA ASP A 127 -113.69 10.00 -27.64
C ASP A 127 -112.60 10.75 -26.82
N ASP A 128 -112.92 11.15 -25.58
CA ASP A 128 -112.03 11.92 -24.70
C ASP A 128 -111.53 11.15 -23.47
N GLU A 129 -111.71 9.83 -23.40
CA GLU A 129 -111.14 9.01 -22.31
C GLU A 129 -110.31 7.83 -22.82
N ALA A 130 -109.08 8.13 -23.23
CA ALA A 130 -108.01 7.14 -23.28
C ALA A 130 -107.72 6.65 -21.84
N SER A 131 -108.36 5.55 -21.45
CA SER A 131 -108.02 4.62 -20.35
C SER A 131 -106.97 5.13 -19.34
N ASN A 132 -107.44 5.67 -18.21
CA ASN A 132 -106.62 6.23 -17.12
C ASN A 132 -105.67 5.22 -16.41
N SER A 133 -105.71 3.93 -16.75
CA SER A 133 -104.86 2.91 -16.11
C SER A 133 -103.50 2.73 -16.79
N TYR A 134 -103.44 2.76 -18.13
CA TYR A 134 -102.16 2.58 -18.84
C TYR A 134 -101.42 3.91 -19.06
N VAL A 135 -102.15 4.99 -19.32
CA VAL A 135 -101.55 6.32 -19.60
C VAL A 135 -100.84 6.88 -18.37
N SER A 136 -101.40 6.71 -17.17
CA SER A 136 -100.77 7.15 -15.91
C SER A 136 -99.50 6.36 -15.58
N VAL A 137 -99.50 5.05 -15.83
CA VAL A 137 -98.32 4.18 -15.66
C VAL A 137 -97.23 4.51 -16.67
N PHE A 138 -97.57 4.72 -17.95
CA PHE A 138 -96.61 5.12 -18.97
C PHE A 138 -96.04 6.53 -18.73
N ASN A 139 -96.87 7.49 -18.28
CA ASN A 139 -96.39 8.82 -17.91
C ASN A 139 -95.47 8.74 -16.68
N SER A 140 -95.82 7.96 -15.65
CA SER A 140 -94.95 7.75 -14.49
C SER A 140 -93.63 7.06 -14.84
N LEU A 141 -93.65 6.08 -15.76
CA LEU A 141 -92.44 5.45 -16.28
C LEU A 141 -91.60 6.44 -17.09
N ARG A 142 -92.21 7.22 -18.00
CA ARG A 142 -91.53 8.27 -18.77
C ARG A 142 -90.87 9.29 -17.84
N ASP A 143 -91.57 9.75 -16.82
CA ASP A 143 -91.08 10.77 -15.91
C ASP A 143 -89.94 10.21 -15.05
N LYS A 144 -90.04 8.96 -14.57
CA LYS A 144 -88.92 8.24 -13.92
C LYS A 144 -87.74 8.05 -14.85
N PHE A 145 -87.96 7.67 -16.11
CA PHE A 145 -86.89 7.54 -17.10
C PHE A 145 -86.22 8.89 -17.37
N ASN A 146 -86.99 9.97 -17.52
CA ASN A 146 -86.45 11.32 -17.69
C ASN A 146 -85.63 11.76 -16.47
N GLN A 147 -86.12 11.48 -15.26
CA GLN A 147 -85.41 11.80 -14.03
C GLN A 147 -84.10 11.01 -13.90
N ILE A 148 -84.10 9.73 -14.30
CA ILE A 148 -82.89 8.90 -14.38
C ILE A 148 -81.94 9.44 -15.45
N ILE A 149 -82.43 9.89 -16.60
CA ILE A 149 -81.60 10.46 -17.66
C ILE A 149 -80.96 11.77 -17.20
N GLU A 150 -81.69 12.64 -16.51
CA GLU A 150 -81.17 13.90 -15.99
C GLU A 150 -80.17 13.70 -14.85
N SER A 151 -80.44 12.76 -13.93
CA SER A 151 -79.47 12.41 -12.88
C SER A 151 -78.21 11.79 -13.48
N SER A 152 -78.34 10.85 -14.43
CA SER A 152 -77.21 10.23 -15.13
C SER A 152 -76.39 11.26 -15.91
N ARG A 153 -77.05 12.25 -16.53
CA ARG A 153 -76.36 13.35 -17.24
C ARG A 153 -75.60 14.25 -16.28
N THR A 154 -76.16 14.51 -15.11
CA THR A 154 -75.51 15.31 -14.06
C THR A 154 -74.28 14.58 -13.50
N GLU A 155 -74.40 13.28 -13.22
CA GLU A 155 -73.28 12.45 -12.79
C GLU A 155 -72.18 12.35 -13.85
N LEU A 156 -72.55 12.17 -15.13
CA LEU A 156 -71.61 12.16 -16.23
C LEU A 156 -70.86 13.49 -16.38
N ASN A 157 -71.56 14.62 -16.22
CA ASN A 157 -70.93 15.95 -16.22
C ASN A 157 -69.96 16.11 -15.03
N ASN A 158 -70.33 15.62 -13.85
CA ASN A 158 -69.46 15.63 -12.68
C ASN A 158 -68.21 14.78 -12.92
N TRP A 159 -68.36 13.56 -13.47
CA TRP A 159 -67.25 12.70 -13.83
C TRP A 159 -66.35 13.31 -14.89
N THR A 160 -66.93 13.97 -15.89
CA THR A 160 -66.18 14.66 -16.95
C THR A 160 -65.36 15.82 -16.37
N ASN A 161 -65.96 16.61 -15.47
CA ASN A 161 -65.27 17.71 -14.81
C ASN A 161 -64.13 17.21 -13.91
N LEU A 162 -64.38 16.15 -13.12
CA LEU A 162 -63.35 15.52 -12.31
C LEU A 162 -62.20 14.96 -13.16
N ASN A 163 -62.51 14.32 -14.28
CA ASN A 163 -61.48 13.77 -15.17
C ASN A 163 -60.67 14.87 -15.86
N ASN A 164 -61.32 15.96 -16.27
CA ASN A 164 -60.64 17.13 -16.84
C ASN A 164 -59.74 17.81 -15.81
N GLN A 165 -60.21 17.95 -14.57
CA GLN A 165 -59.42 18.49 -13.48
C GLN A 165 -58.21 17.58 -13.16
N ALA A 166 -58.42 16.27 -13.08
CA ALA A 166 -57.35 15.31 -12.84
C ALA A 166 -56.28 15.32 -13.94
N ARG A 167 -56.68 15.48 -15.21
CA ARG A 167 -55.74 15.62 -16.33
C ARG A 167 -54.96 16.94 -16.26
N ALA A 168 -55.63 18.04 -15.97
CA ALA A 168 -54.98 19.34 -15.81
C ALA A 168 -53.98 19.33 -14.63
N ASP A 169 -54.35 18.70 -13.52
CA ASP A 169 -53.50 18.54 -12.34
C ASP A 169 -52.30 17.62 -12.63
N LEU A 170 -52.51 16.53 -13.38
CA LEU A 170 -51.43 15.64 -13.80
C LEU A 170 -50.45 16.34 -14.76
N ASP A 171 -50.96 17.07 -15.75
CA ASP A 171 -50.14 17.82 -16.71
C ASP A 171 -49.33 18.91 -15.99
N LYS A 172 -49.94 19.59 -15.03
CA LYS A 172 -49.26 20.58 -14.18
C LYS A 172 -48.18 19.93 -13.33
N LEU A 173 -48.49 18.82 -12.66
CA LEU A 173 -47.52 18.08 -11.84
C LEU A 173 -46.34 17.61 -12.69
N LEU A 174 -46.58 17.09 -13.90
CA LEU A 174 -45.54 16.64 -14.81
C LEU A 174 -44.65 17.80 -15.28
N LYS A 175 -45.26 18.95 -15.59
CA LYS A 175 -44.53 20.16 -15.98
C LYS A 175 -43.70 20.73 -14.83
N ASP A 176 -44.24 20.73 -13.62
CA ASP A 176 -43.55 21.19 -12.42
C ASP A 176 -42.39 20.26 -12.06
N LEU A 177 -42.59 18.94 -12.12
CA LEU A 177 -41.53 17.94 -11.91
C LEU A 177 -40.41 18.09 -12.95
N LYS A 178 -40.76 18.24 -14.22
CA LYS A 178 -39.78 18.48 -15.29
C LYS A 178 -38.99 19.76 -15.03
N THR A 179 -39.66 20.85 -14.72
CA THR A 179 -39.01 22.15 -14.44
C THR A 179 -38.10 22.06 -13.22
N GLN A 180 -38.54 21.42 -12.14
CA GLN A 180 -37.72 21.18 -10.95
C GLN A 180 -36.49 20.33 -11.27
N THR A 181 -36.65 19.28 -12.07
CA THR A 181 -35.55 18.39 -12.49
C THR A 181 -34.54 19.13 -13.36
N ASP A 182 -35.01 19.89 -14.36
CA ASP A 182 -34.15 20.64 -15.27
C ASP A 182 -33.39 21.76 -14.51
N ASN A 183 -34.06 22.44 -13.57
CA ASN A 183 -33.44 23.44 -12.71
C ASN A 183 -32.40 22.82 -11.77
N TRP A 184 -32.72 21.68 -11.15
CA TRP A 184 -31.81 20.97 -10.27
C TRP A 184 -30.58 20.47 -11.02
N LEU A 185 -30.75 19.88 -12.21
CA LEU A 185 -29.65 19.40 -13.05
C LEU A 185 -28.75 20.57 -13.50
N SER A 186 -29.35 21.69 -13.91
CA SER A 186 -28.62 22.88 -14.32
C SER A 186 -27.84 23.50 -13.16
N ALA A 187 -28.44 23.56 -11.97
CA ALA A 187 -27.79 24.04 -10.75
C ALA A 187 -26.62 23.13 -10.36
N LYS A 188 -26.81 21.81 -10.38
CA LYS A 188 -25.75 20.84 -10.07
C LYS A 188 -24.62 20.85 -11.09
N SER A 189 -24.94 20.96 -12.38
CA SER A 189 -23.92 21.12 -13.43
C SER A 189 -23.10 22.39 -13.22
N SER A 190 -23.73 23.51 -12.85
CA SER A 190 -23.04 24.77 -12.56
C SER A 190 -22.17 24.68 -11.30
N GLU A 191 -22.66 24.01 -10.25
CA GLU A 191 -21.90 23.75 -9.02
C GLU A 191 -20.64 22.91 -9.32
N ILE A 192 -20.77 21.85 -10.12
CA ILE A 192 -19.64 21.01 -10.56
C ILE A 192 -18.63 21.83 -11.37
N GLN A 193 -19.08 22.66 -12.31
CA GLN A 193 -18.19 23.52 -13.08
C GLN A 193 -17.46 24.55 -12.20
N GLY A 194 -18.13 25.10 -11.19
CA GLY A 194 -17.53 25.96 -10.17
C GLY A 194 -16.45 25.24 -9.37
N ILE A 195 -16.72 24.00 -8.94
CA ILE A 195 -15.75 23.15 -8.23
C ILE A 195 -14.53 22.87 -9.11
N ILE A 196 -14.74 22.48 -10.38
CA ILE A 196 -13.65 22.22 -11.34
C ILE A 196 -12.79 23.48 -11.51
N THR A 197 -13.42 24.64 -11.68
CA THR A 197 -12.71 25.93 -11.82
C THR A 197 -11.88 26.26 -10.58
N ASN A 198 -12.45 26.10 -9.38
CA ASN A 198 -11.73 26.31 -8.13
C ASN A 198 -10.55 25.34 -7.97
N TYR A 199 -10.74 24.07 -8.34
CA TYR A 199 -9.67 23.08 -8.28
C TYR A 199 -8.52 23.43 -9.24
N ASN A 200 -8.85 23.83 -10.47
CA ASN A 200 -7.85 24.26 -11.46
C ASN A 200 -7.10 25.52 -11.00
N ASN A 201 -7.81 26.50 -10.43
CA ASN A 201 -7.18 27.69 -9.87
C ASN A 201 -6.23 27.34 -8.72
N LYS A 202 -6.66 26.45 -7.81
CA LYS A 202 -5.83 26.03 -6.69
C LYS A 202 -4.62 25.22 -7.14
N TYR A 203 -4.80 24.33 -8.12
CA TYR A 203 -3.73 23.59 -8.76
C TYR A 203 -2.69 24.56 -9.34
N ASN A 204 -3.12 25.55 -10.13
CA ASN A 204 -2.21 26.55 -10.72
C ASN A 204 -1.51 27.41 -9.66
N GLU A 205 -2.19 27.80 -8.58
CA GLU A 205 -1.58 28.51 -7.44
C GLU A 205 -0.48 27.68 -6.78
N LEU A 206 -0.76 26.39 -6.53
CA LEU A 206 0.18 25.46 -5.91
C LEU A 206 1.38 25.19 -6.83
N VAL A 207 1.15 24.99 -8.12
CA VAL A 207 2.21 24.86 -9.14
C VAL A 207 3.08 26.12 -9.17
N GLY A 208 2.47 27.31 -9.12
CA GLY A 208 3.21 28.58 -9.04
C GLY A 208 4.06 28.70 -7.78
N LYS A 209 3.50 28.35 -6.62
CA LYS A 209 4.23 28.32 -5.34
C LYS A 209 5.40 27.32 -5.38
N TRP A 210 5.17 26.14 -5.93
CA TRP A 210 6.18 25.11 -6.09
C TRP A 210 7.33 25.56 -6.99
N ASN A 211 7.01 26.16 -8.15
CA ASN A 211 8.02 26.69 -9.07
C ASN A 211 8.83 27.84 -8.45
N ASN A 212 8.19 28.70 -7.66
CA ASN A 212 8.88 29.74 -6.90
C ASN A 212 9.82 29.14 -5.84
N GLN A 213 9.38 28.11 -5.10
CA GLN A 213 10.23 27.42 -4.13
C GLN A 213 11.41 26.73 -4.80
N ILE A 214 11.22 26.09 -5.95
CA ILE A 214 12.33 25.53 -6.76
C ILE A 214 13.33 26.63 -7.09
N THR A 215 12.85 27.77 -7.57
CA THR A 215 13.72 28.90 -7.96
C THR A 215 14.50 29.45 -6.75
N THR A 216 13.84 29.60 -5.60
CA THR A 216 14.50 30.02 -4.35
C THR A 216 15.56 29.02 -3.92
N GLN A 217 15.24 27.72 -3.91
CA GLN A 217 16.20 26.67 -3.53
C GLN A 217 17.38 26.59 -4.50
N GLN A 218 17.16 26.81 -5.80
CA GLN A 218 18.23 26.88 -6.80
C GLN A 218 19.16 28.09 -6.54
N ASN A 219 18.59 29.25 -6.20
CA ASN A 219 19.37 30.44 -5.87
C ASN A 219 20.14 30.27 -4.55
N ASP A 220 19.51 29.68 -3.52
CA ASP A 220 20.16 29.40 -2.24
C ASP A 220 21.29 28.38 -2.40
N TYR A 221 21.09 27.34 -3.21
CA TYR A 221 22.12 26.39 -3.58
C TYR A 221 23.29 27.08 -4.30
N ALA A 222 23.00 27.95 -5.28
CA ALA A 222 24.03 28.71 -5.99
C ALA A 222 24.82 29.64 -5.04
N ALA A 223 24.14 30.29 -4.10
CA ALA A 223 24.75 31.15 -3.09
C ALA A 223 25.61 30.36 -2.09
N GLN A 224 25.11 29.22 -1.58
CA GLN A 224 25.87 28.34 -0.70
C GLN A 224 27.09 27.76 -1.40
N LYS A 225 26.94 27.34 -2.66
CA LYS A 225 28.06 26.88 -3.47
C LYS A 225 29.12 27.97 -3.61
N ALA A 226 28.74 29.20 -3.93
CA ALA A 226 29.67 30.32 -4.03
C ALA A 226 30.38 30.63 -2.70
N LYS A 227 29.67 30.53 -1.58
CA LYS A 227 30.24 30.69 -0.23
C LYS A 227 31.27 29.60 0.07
N ILE A 228 30.93 28.33 -0.16
CA ILE A 228 31.84 27.20 0.05
C ILE A 228 33.09 27.33 -0.84
N ASP A 229 32.90 27.70 -2.11
CA ASP A 229 34.01 27.93 -3.05
C ASP A 229 34.94 29.06 -2.57
N SER A 230 34.39 30.12 -1.96
CA SER A 230 35.15 31.22 -1.38
C SER A 230 35.91 30.80 -0.11
N GLU A 231 35.24 30.10 0.81
CA GLU A 231 35.84 29.61 2.06
C GLU A 231 36.98 28.62 1.77
N TYR A 232 36.78 27.71 0.81
CA TYR A 232 37.81 26.78 0.37
C TYR A 232 39.02 27.49 -0.22
N LYS A 233 38.81 28.50 -1.08
CA LYS A 233 39.90 29.32 -1.62
C LYS A 233 40.67 30.03 -0.51
N GLN A 234 39.98 30.57 0.48
CA GLN A 234 40.62 31.26 1.59
C GLN A 234 41.43 30.30 2.48
N GLN A 235 40.90 29.11 2.77
CA GLN A 235 41.62 28.08 3.50
C GLN A 235 42.87 27.61 2.75
N LEU A 236 42.77 27.43 1.42
CA LEU A 236 43.90 27.05 0.59
C LEU A 236 45.02 28.11 0.61
N GLU A 237 44.67 29.39 0.49
CA GLU A 237 45.65 30.48 0.55
C GLU A 237 46.30 30.61 1.95
N ASN A 238 45.52 30.42 3.02
CA ASN A 238 46.06 30.37 4.37
C ASN A 238 47.06 29.22 4.55
N LEU A 239 46.71 28.02 4.06
CA LEU A 239 47.58 26.84 4.17
C LEU A 239 48.88 27.03 3.36
N LYS A 240 48.80 27.60 2.15
CA LYS A 240 49.98 27.95 1.35
C LYS A 240 50.87 28.95 2.09
N SER A 241 50.28 29.98 2.70
CA SER A 241 51.03 30.98 3.47
C SER A 241 51.71 30.36 4.68
N GLN A 242 51.03 29.47 5.40
CA GLN A 242 51.58 28.77 6.56
C GLN A 242 52.75 27.87 6.16
N LEU A 243 52.55 27.04 5.12
CA LEU A 243 53.59 26.15 4.62
C LEU A 243 54.83 26.93 4.16
N ASN A 244 54.64 28.07 3.50
CA ASN A 244 55.75 28.90 3.06
C ASN A 244 56.51 29.52 4.25
N SER A 245 55.82 29.98 5.30
CA SER A 245 56.46 30.46 6.52
C SER A 245 57.26 29.36 7.23
N GLU A 246 56.68 28.17 7.41
CA GLU A 246 57.36 27.03 8.03
C GLU A 246 58.62 26.61 7.26
N TRP A 247 58.54 26.61 5.92
CA TRP A 247 59.67 26.36 5.06
C TRP A 247 60.79 27.39 5.23
N GLN A 248 60.46 28.69 5.30
CA GLN A 248 61.46 29.74 5.53
C GLN A 248 62.13 29.61 6.90
N THR A 249 61.36 29.26 7.94
CA THR A 249 61.91 29.01 9.29
C THR A 249 62.85 27.81 9.31
N GLN A 250 62.49 26.69 8.68
CA GLN A 250 63.38 25.52 8.59
C GLN A 250 64.65 25.84 7.81
N LYS A 251 64.54 26.60 6.71
CA LYS A 251 65.69 27.02 5.92
C LYS A 251 66.66 27.89 6.74
N GLN A 252 66.14 28.84 7.54
CA GLN A 252 66.97 29.65 8.44
C GLN A 252 67.62 28.81 9.54
N ALA A 253 66.91 27.85 10.12
CA ALA A 253 67.45 26.96 11.15
C ALA A 253 68.58 26.05 10.62
N GLN A 254 68.40 25.51 9.40
CA GLN A 254 69.43 24.72 8.73
C GLN A 254 70.66 25.58 8.38
N GLN A 255 70.45 26.81 7.90
CA GLN A 255 71.55 27.75 7.63
C GLN A 255 72.32 28.08 8.91
N ALA A 256 71.64 28.34 10.02
CA ALA A 256 72.27 28.62 11.30
C ALA A 256 73.08 27.42 11.83
N SER A 257 72.58 26.19 11.67
CA SER A 257 73.34 24.97 12.02
C SER A 257 74.58 24.81 11.15
N PHE A 258 74.46 25.07 9.84
CA PHE A 258 75.60 25.02 8.93
C PHE A 258 76.66 26.09 9.27
N ASP A 259 76.25 27.31 9.58
CA ASP A 259 77.15 28.40 9.96
C ASP A 259 77.85 28.10 11.30
N SER A 260 77.14 27.48 12.25
CA SER A 260 77.71 27.02 13.52
C SER A 260 78.74 25.91 13.31
N PHE A 261 78.44 24.92 12.47
CA PHE A 261 79.39 23.86 12.11
C PHE A 261 80.65 24.44 11.42
N LYS A 262 80.45 25.39 10.51
CA LYS A 262 81.55 26.08 9.84
C LYS A 262 82.44 26.86 10.83
N ALA A 263 81.84 27.50 11.83
CA ALA A 263 82.58 28.18 12.89
C ALA A 263 83.38 27.20 13.76
N ASP A 264 82.77 26.08 14.17
CA ASP A 264 83.45 25.03 14.93
C ASP A 264 84.65 24.45 14.17
N LEU A 265 84.45 24.12 12.88
CA LEU A 265 85.52 23.63 12.02
C LEU A 265 86.66 24.64 11.90
N THR A 266 86.34 25.94 11.75
CA THR A 266 87.33 27.02 11.68
C THR A 266 88.13 27.13 12.98
N ASN A 267 87.47 27.00 14.13
CA ASN A 267 88.12 27.03 15.44
C ASN A 267 89.04 25.82 15.63
N ARG A 268 88.60 24.63 15.25
CA ARG A 268 89.39 23.40 15.33
C ARG A 268 90.62 23.45 14.42
N ILE A 269 90.48 23.98 13.21
CA ILE A 269 91.61 24.20 12.30
C ILE A 269 92.61 25.19 12.92
N SER A 270 92.12 26.28 13.53
CA SER A 270 92.99 27.25 14.22
C SER A 270 93.72 26.63 15.41
N GLN A 271 93.04 25.79 16.19
CA GLN A 271 93.64 25.09 17.34
C GLN A 271 94.70 24.09 16.88
N ALA A 272 94.39 23.25 15.88
CA ALA A 272 95.35 22.31 15.32
C ALA A 272 96.60 23.02 14.78
N LYS A 273 96.44 24.22 14.21
CA LYS A 273 97.56 25.05 13.78
C LYS A 273 98.42 25.53 14.96
N SER A 274 97.80 25.99 16.04
CA SER A 274 98.49 26.36 17.29
C SER A 274 99.23 25.17 17.92
N ASP A 275 98.65 23.97 17.86
CA ASP A 275 99.26 22.75 18.40
C ASP A 275 100.48 22.34 17.57
N ILE A 276 100.40 22.44 16.23
CA ILE A 276 101.52 22.20 15.33
C ILE A 276 102.66 23.18 15.61
N ASP A 277 102.36 24.47 15.77
CA ASP A 277 103.36 25.50 16.10
C ASP A 277 104.04 25.20 17.45
N SER A 278 103.28 24.69 18.43
CA SER A 278 103.78 24.31 19.76
C SER A 278 104.68 23.08 19.72
N ILE A 279 104.34 22.07 18.90
CA ILE A 279 105.17 20.87 18.69
C ILE A 279 106.49 21.26 18.01
N GLN A 280 106.44 22.13 17.00
CA GLN A 280 107.64 22.64 16.33
C GLN A 280 108.60 23.36 17.29
N ALA A 281 108.08 24.06 18.30
CA ALA A 281 108.89 24.70 19.33
C ALA A 281 109.60 23.71 20.29
N ILE A 282 109.08 22.49 20.47
CA ILE A 282 109.63 21.49 21.40
C ILE A 282 110.68 20.59 20.75
N ILE A 283 110.65 20.41 19.43
CA ILE A 283 111.59 19.59 18.65
C ILE A 283 113.08 19.86 19.00
N PRO A 284 113.57 21.11 19.12
CA PRO A 284 114.96 21.38 19.47
C PRO A 284 115.36 20.86 20.86
N THR A 285 114.41 20.83 21.81
CA THR A 285 114.65 20.38 23.19
C THR A 285 114.74 18.86 23.27
N LEU A 286 113.94 18.15 22.47
CA LEU A 286 113.97 16.69 22.37
C LEU A 286 115.27 16.20 21.72
N GLN A 287 115.74 16.92 20.68
CA GLN A 287 117.03 16.64 20.05
C GLN A 287 118.19 16.76 21.05
N LYS A 288 118.11 17.70 22.01
CA LYS A 288 119.11 17.84 23.09
C LYS A 288 119.09 16.67 24.09
N LYS A 289 117.91 16.20 24.49
CA LYS A 289 117.77 15.08 25.46
C LYS A 289 118.20 13.72 24.88
N ILE A 290 118.02 13.50 23.58
CA ILE A 290 118.46 12.27 22.90
C ILE A 290 120.00 12.14 22.93
N ALA A 291 120.73 13.25 22.89
CA ALA A 291 122.19 13.22 23.02
C ALA A 291 122.66 12.82 24.44
N GLU A 292 121.87 13.09 25.48
CA GLU A 292 122.22 12.84 26.89
C GLU A 292 122.00 11.37 27.32
N ILE A 293 121.16 10.60 26.62
CA ILE A 293 120.79 9.21 26.98
C ILE A 293 121.83 8.16 26.55
N SER A 294 122.77 8.48 25.64
CA SER A 294 123.69 7.47 25.06
C SER A 294 124.79 6.91 26.00
N LEU A 295 124.80 7.25 27.31
CA LEU A 295 126.01 7.08 28.14
C LEU A 295 125.96 6.26 29.43
N ASN A 296 124.85 5.71 29.97
CA ASN A 296 124.94 4.94 31.24
C ASN A 296 123.91 3.79 31.42
N SER A 297 124.40 2.67 31.97
CA SER A 297 123.72 1.38 32.22
C SER A 297 123.06 1.28 33.61
N PHE A 298 121.85 0.69 33.71
CA PHE A 298 121.16 0.38 34.99
C PHE A 298 120.49 -1.02 35.03
N SER A 299 120.16 -1.48 36.24
CA SER A 299 120.17 -2.88 36.71
C SER A 299 118.79 -3.52 36.97
N LYS A 300 118.80 -4.83 37.25
CA LYS A 300 117.69 -5.80 37.25
C LYS A 300 116.51 -5.54 38.22
N ASN A 301 116.65 -4.63 39.19
CA ASN A 301 115.56 -4.26 40.12
C ASN A 301 114.69 -3.11 39.61
N ASP A 302 115.23 -2.25 38.75
CA ASP A 302 114.45 -1.22 38.06
C ASP A 302 113.58 -1.86 36.96
N ALA A 303 114.09 -2.95 36.38
CA ALA A 303 113.41 -3.76 35.37
C ALA A 303 112.10 -4.40 35.87
N GLN A 304 111.92 -4.62 37.18
CA GLN A 304 110.69 -5.22 37.71
C GLN A 304 109.56 -4.22 37.97
N ILE A 305 109.89 -2.93 38.03
CA ILE A 305 108.91 -1.84 38.19
C ILE A 305 108.45 -1.33 36.81
N GLU A 306 109.32 -1.41 35.79
CA GLU A 306 109.01 -1.14 34.39
C GLU A 306 108.64 -2.41 33.57
N ILE A 307 108.49 -3.57 34.23
CA ILE A 307 107.77 -4.74 33.66
C ILE A 307 106.32 -4.39 33.30
N SER A 308 105.75 -3.33 33.87
CA SER A 308 104.30 -3.16 33.90
C SER A 308 103.76 -2.04 33.02
N LYS A 309 104.60 -1.27 32.31
CA LYS A 309 104.13 -0.08 31.57
C LYS A 309 104.51 0.04 30.08
N GLY A 310 105.48 -0.72 29.55
CA GLY A 310 106.06 -0.39 28.24
C GLY A 310 106.02 -1.43 27.11
N ILE A 311 105.94 -2.73 27.38
CA ILE A 311 106.19 -3.76 26.36
C ILE A 311 104.93 -4.61 26.11
N ALA A 312 103.81 -3.90 25.96
CA ALA A 312 102.68 -4.35 25.16
C ALA A 312 102.62 -3.61 23.81
N ASP A 313 103.38 -2.54 23.58
CA ASP A 313 103.04 -1.60 22.49
C ASP A 313 103.98 -1.55 21.29
N ILE A 314 105.19 -2.14 21.32
CA ILE A 314 106.12 -1.89 20.20
C ILE A 314 106.98 -3.12 19.89
N THR A 315 106.93 -3.53 18.62
CA THR A 315 107.76 -4.52 17.89
C THR A 315 107.37 -5.99 18.04
N GLY A 316 107.05 -6.72 16.98
CA GLY A 316 107.01 -6.39 15.55
C GLY A 316 106.28 -7.52 14.83
N ASN A 317 105.31 -7.20 13.96
CA ASN A 317 105.58 -7.03 12.54
C ASN A 317 106.58 -8.06 12.04
N LEU A 318 106.08 -9.10 11.37
CA LEU A 318 106.47 -9.41 9.99
C LEU A 318 105.69 -10.64 9.48
N ILE A 319 104.81 -10.36 8.53
CA ILE A 319 104.51 -11.09 7.28
C ILE A 319 102.99 -11.15 7.07
N ASP A 320 102.52 -10.29 6.16
CA ASP A 320 101.29 -10.47 5.40
C ASP A 320 101.58 -11.43 4.24
N PRO A 321 100.81 -12.53 4.14
CA PRO A 321 100.49 -13.10 2.86
C PRO A 321 98.98 -13.35 2.81
N ASN A 322 98.22 -12.38 2.30
CA ASN A 322 96.84 -12.49 1.86
C ASN A 322 96.44 -13.93 1.52
N LEU A 323 95.77 -14.57 2.47
CA LEU A 323 95.06 -15.83 2.29
C LEU A 323 93.92 -15.85 3.32
N ASN A 324 92.80 -15.29 2.85
CA ASN A 324 91.44 -15.34 3.38
C ASN A 324 91.04 -14.16 4.28
N ASP A 325 90.43 -13.12 3.69
CA ASP A 325 89.80 -11.98 4.39
C ASP A 325 88.53 -12.43 5.16
N TRP A 326 88.76 -13.22 6.21
CA TRP A 326 87.97 -13.33 7.42
C TRP A 326 88.73 -12.53 8.48
N VAL A 327 88.17 -11.44 9.03
CA VAL A 327 88.90 -10.64 10.04
C VAL A 327 88.76 -11.29 11.42
N LYS A 328 89.85 -11.88 11.93
CA LYS A 328 89.96 -12.49 13.29
C LYS A 328 90.58 -11.48 14.28
N ASN A 329 90.08 -11.42 15.52
CA ASN A 329 90.70 -10.69 16.64
C ASN A 329 91.64 -11.60 17.48
N ASP A 330 92.40 -11.06 18.45
CA ASP A 330 93.50 -11.74 19.17
C ASP A 330 93.11 -12.94 20.06
N ALA A 331 91.83 -13.06 20.42
CA ALA A 331 91.30 -14.27 21.06
C ALA A 331 90.88 -15.30 19.99
N ALA A 332 90.21 -14.84 18.93
CA ALA A 332 89.79 -15.64 17.77
C ALA A 332 90.95 -16.16 16.89
N SER A 333 92.13 -15.54 16.95
CA SER A 333 93.34 -15.99 16.25
C SER A 333 94.02 -17.19 16.93
N LYS A 334 93.73 -17.43 18.22
CA LYS A 334 94.18 -18.60 18.99
C LYS A 334 93.16 -19.74 19.03
N ALA A 335 91.91 -19.47 18.66
CA ALA A 335 90.86 -20.48 18.60
C ALA A 335 90.88 -21.25 17.26
N ASN A 336 90.89 -22.58 17.31
CA ASN A 336 90.76 -23.41 16.12
C ASN A 336 89.27 -23.63 15.83
N ILE A 337 88.77 -23.01 14.76
CA ILE A 337 87.39 -23.20 14.29
C ILE A 337 87.43 -24.04 13.01
N LYS A 338 86.74 -25.18 13.01
CA LYS A 338 86.54 -26.02 11.83
C LYS A 338 85.04 -26.13 11.55
N ILE A 339 84.62 -25.68 10.37
CA ILE A 339 83.23 -25.77 9.92
C ILE A 339 83.19 -26.75 8.73
N ASN A 340 82.51 -27.87 8.90
CA ASN A 340 82.23 -28.80 7.82
C ASN A 340 80.80 -28.54 7.32
N TYR A 341 80.68 -28.12 6.07
CA TYR A 341 79.41 -27.89 5.39
C TYR A 341 78.99 -29.18 4.65
N GLN A 342 78.04 -29.95 5.20
CA GLN A 342 77.45 -31.10 4.51
C GLN A 342 75.93 -31.17 4.74
N ASP A 343 75.17 -31.50 3.69
CA ASP A 343 73.74 -31.84 3.71
C ASP A 343 72.82 -30.86 4.48
N GLY A 344 73.02 -29.54 4.30
CA GLY A 344 72.17 -28.51 4.92
C GLY A 344 72.39 -28.33 6.43
N THR A 345 73.47 -28.90 6.97
CA THR A 345 73.90 -28.76 8.36
C THR A 345 75.36 -28.29 8.44
N ASN A 346 75.65 -27.41 9.41
CA ASN A 346 77.00 -26.92 9.67
C ASN A 346 77.52 -27.61 10.94
N ASP A 347 78.43 -28.58 10.78
CA ASP A 347 79.14 -29.20 11.89
C ASP A 347 80.29 -28.28 12.29
N ILE A 348 80.20 -27.73 13.51
CA ILE A 348 81.12 -26.72 14.01
C ILE A 348 81.91 -27.31 15.18
N SER A 349 83.23 -27.44 15.00
CA SER A 349 84.17 -27.78 16.07
C SER A 349 85.01 -26.56 16.41
N PHE A 350 85.07 -26.22 17.69
CA PHE A 350 85.66 -25.00 18.20
C PHE A 350 86.53 -25.29 19.41
N THR A 351 87.84 -25.03 19.34
CA THR A 351 88.75 -25.05 20.51
C THR A 351 89.00 -23.61 20.95
N GLY A 352 88.47 -23.22 22.11
CA GLY A 352 88.45 -21.81 22.54
C GLY A 352 89.59 -21.39 23.45
N VAL A 353 89.90 -20.10 23.42
CA VAL A 353 90.55 -19.34 24.51
C VAL A 353 89.50 -18.45 25.15
N GLU A 354 89.56 -18.22 26.46
CA GLU A 354 88.57 -17.39 27.20
C GLU A 354 88.36 -16.03 26.49
N ASN A 355 87.10 -15.64 26.23
CA ASN A 355 86.67 -14.44 25.48
C ASN A 355 86.90 -14.44 23.94
N SER A 356 86.92 -15.61 23.28
CA SER A 356 86.96 -15.70 21.81
C SER A 356 85.57 -15.75 21.17
N GLU A 357 85.26 -14.86 20.22
CA GLU A 357 83.98 -14.77 19.48
C GLU A 357 84.17 -14.64 17.95
N VAL A 358 83.15 -14.69 17.07
CA VAL A 358 82.38 -15.80 16.47
C VAL A 358 81.97 -15.39 15.02
N LEU A 359 81.42 -16.34 14.23
CA LEU A 359 80.89 -16.27 12.85
C LEU A 359 79.87 -15.14 12.58
N ASP A 360 80.01 -14.47 11.42
CA ASP A 360 79.10 -13.44 10.88
C ASP A 360 78.47 -13.88 9.54
N PHE A 361 77.15 -13.73 9.42
CA PHE A 361 76.40 -14.00 8.19
C PHE A 361 75.60 -12.77 7.75
N LYS A 362 75.94 -12.25 6.58
CA LYS A 362 75.31 -11.09 5.96
C LYS A 362 74.11 -11.49 5.08
N PHE A 363 73.01 -10.74 5.15
CA PHE A 363 71.86 -10.91 4.26
C PHE A 363 71.11 -9.60 3.97
N ASN A 364 70.48 -9.52 2.80
CA ASN A 364 69.73 -8.35 2.37
C ASN A 364 68.28 -8.40 2.88
N THR A 365 67.74 -7.25 3.26
CA THR A 365 66.37 -7.10 3.77
C THR A 365 65.59 -6.07 2.97
N LYS A 366 64.27 -6.24 2.89
CA LYS A 366 63.35 -5.18 2.45
C LYS A 366 63.12 -4.26 3.63
N GLN A 367 63.14 -2.96 3.40
CA GLN A 367 62.92 -1.95 4.46
C GLN A 367 61.58 -2.17 5.19
N ASN A 368 61.59 -2.02 6.51
CA ASN A 368 60.43 -2.17 7.42
C ASN A 368 59.65 -3.49 7.30
N THR A 369 60.27 -4.56 6.84
CA THR A 369 59.64 -5.87 6.68
C THR A 369 59.92 -6.75 7.88
N ASP A 370 58.90 -7.46 8.36
CA ASP A 370 59.04 -8.45 9.43
C ASP A 370 59.60 -9.76 8.89
N TYR A 371 60.68 -10.20 9.50
CA TYR A 371 61.35 -11.45 9.22
C TYR A 371 61.32 -12.34 10.45
N ILE A 372 61.29 -13.66 10.22
CA ILE A 372 61.60 -14.66 11.25
C ILE A 372 62.87 -15.40 10.86
N LEU A 373 63.86 -15.34 11.73
CA LEU A 373 65.03 -16.23 11.69
C LEU A 373 64.68 -17.48 12.49
N THR A 374 64.83 -18.66 11.91
CA THR A 374 64.75 -19.94 12.61
C THR A 374 66.03 -20.73 12.42
N PHE A 375 66.47 -21.46 13.43
CA PHE A 375 67.56 -22.43 13.33
C PHE A 375 67.40 -23.53 14.36
N THR A 376 68.07 -24.64 14.13
CA THR A 376 68.19 -25.77 15.05
C THR A 376 69.60 -25.77 15.62
N TYR A 377 69.71 -25.70 16.94
CA TYR A 377 70.97 -25.88 17.68
C TYR A 377 71.03 -27.29 18.24
N THR A 378 72.15 -27.99 18.00
CA THR A 378 72.39 -29.31 18.56
C THR A 378 73.76 -29.33 19.24
N PRO A 379 73.82 -29.29 20.59
CA PRO A 379 75.08 -29.44 21.31
C PRO A 379 75.60 -30.88 21.15
N ASP A 380 76.92 -31.04 21.09
CA ASP A 380 77.59 -32.36 21.00
C ASP A 380 78.52 -32.57 22.20
N ASP A 381 79.60 -31.78 22.29
CA ASP A 381 80.58 -31.86 23.39
C ASP A 381 80.95 -30.44 23.81
N ILE A 382 80.28 -29.86 24.82
CA ILE A 382 80.37 -28.42 25.16
C ILE A 382 81.04 -28.21 26.53
N HIS A 383 82.09 -27.38 26.59
CA HIS A 383 82.95 -27.15 27.78
C HIS A 383 83.02 -25.68 28.23
N THR A 384 82.23 -25.25 29.23
CA THR A 384 82.11 -23.83 29.69
C THR A 384 82.51 -23.59 31.16
N VAL A 385 83.03 -22.39 31.50
CA VAL A 385 83.58 -22.08 32.85
C VAL A 385 82.62 -21.32 33.77
N LYS A 386 81.78 -20.40 33.27
CA LYS A 386 80.94 -19.52 34.13
C LYS A 386 79.56 -19.14 33.61
N SER A 387 79.20 -19.48 32.36
CA SER A 387 77.90 -19.16 31.78
C SER A 387 77.53 -20.25 30.76
N ASN A 388 76.39 -20.91 30.97
CA ASN A 388 75.95 -22.04 30.12
C ASN A 388 75.06 -21.55 28.97
N CYS A 389 75.41 -20.49 28.25
CA CYS A 389 74.58 -19.93 27.17
C CYS A 389 75.38 -19.57 25.91
N LEU A 390 74.83 -19.94 24.76
CA LEU A 390 75.08 -19.41 23.43
C LEU A 390 74.26 -18.11 23.23
N PHE A 391 74.87 -17.08 22.67
CA PHE A 391 74.24 -15.82 22.30
C PHE A 391 74.10 -15.73 20.79
N LEU A 392 72.96 -15.29 20.29
CA LEU A 392 72.77 -14.99 18.87
C LEU A 392 72.17 -13.61 18.73
N ALA A 393 72.85 -12.74 17.98
CA ALA A 393 72.54 -11.33 17.90
C ALA A 393 72.44 -10.85 16.45
N LEU A 394 71.50 -9.92 16.23
CA LEU A 394 71.27 -9.26 14.95
C LEU A 394 71.80 -7.82 14.98
N TRP A 395 72.52 -7.44 13.92
CA TRP A 395 73.20 -6.15 13.83
C TRP A 395 72.99 -5.48 12.47
N TYR A 396 73.16 -4.16 12.45
CA TYR A 396 72.92 -3.28 11.30
C TYR A 396 74.22 -2.81 10.61
N GLU A 397 75.39 -3.16 11.14
CA GLU A 397 76.72 -2.85 10.59
C GLU A 397 77.66 -4.06 10.75
N ASP A 398 78.73 -4.08 9.94
CA ASP A 398 79.79 -5.09 9.97
C ASP A 398 80.38 -5.25 11.40
N LEU A 399 80.24 -6.46 11.94
CA LEU A 399 80.64 -6.81 13.31
C LEU A 399 82.14 -6.71 13.56
N THR A 400 82.94 -6.55 12.50
CA THR A 400 84.40 -6.42 12.62
C THR A 400 84.89 -5.15 13.35
N LYS A 401 83.98 -4.28 13.80
CA LYS A 401 84.30 -3.06 14.56
C LYS A 401 84.01 -3.14 16.07
N TYR A 402 83.34 -4.20 16.56
CA TYR A 402 82.85 -4.28 17.94
C TYR A 402 83.20 -5.63 18.58
N TYR A 403 84.44 -5.76 19.07
CA TYR A 403 84.95 -7.02 19.61
C TYR A 403 85.05 -7.04 21.15
N GLY A 404 84.57 -8.13 21.77
CA GLY A 404 85.10 -8.60 23.06
C GLY A 404 84.28 -8.35 24.33
N GLN A 405 83.05 -7.80 24.27
CA GLN A 405 82.21 -7.65 25.48
C GLN A 405 80.71 -7.81 25.19
N TRP A 406 80.25 -9.05 25.00
CA TRP A 406 78.81 -9.36 24.95
C TRP A 406 78.26 -9.44 26.37
N SER A 407 78.25 -8.30 27.06
CA SER A 407 77.49 -8.16 28.30
C SER A 407 76.12 -7.57 28.00
N THR A 408 75.14 -7.82 28.86
CA THR A 408 73.81 -7.19 28.77
C THR A 408 73.83 -5.66 28.86
N ASN A 409 74.98 -5.05 29.18
CA ASN A 409 75.08 -3.66 29.58
C ASN A 409 76.01 -2.82 28.69
N TYR A 410 76.49 -3.33 27.55
CA TYR A 410 77.17 -2.50 26.54
C TYR A 410 76.17 -2.02 25.47
N ASN A 411 75.98 -0.70 25.37
CA ASN A 411 74.97 -0.04 24.55
C ASN A 411 75.60 1.09 23.70
N PRO A 412 75.79 0.89 22.39
CA PRO A 412 75.90 1.98 21.43
C PRO A 412 74.61 2.06 20.60
N LYS A 413 73.53 2.54 21.23
CA LYS A 413 72.22 2.95 20.66
C LYS A 413 71.32 1.81 20.14
N ALA A 414 70.81 1.04 21.09
CA ALA A 414 69.51 0.34 21.13
C ALA A 414 68.74 0.16 19.80
N ASN A 415 68.96 -0.99 19.13
CA ASN A 415 67.91 -1.83 18.49
C ASN A 415 68.40 -3.23 18.07
N ASN A 416 69.41 -3.79 18.75
CA ASN A 416 69.88 -5.16 18.47
C ASN A 416 69.05 -6.17 19.25
N GLN A 417 68.48 -7.16 18.55
CA GLN A 417 67.75 -8.26 19.18
C GLN A 417 68.71 -9.43 19.45
N VAL A 418 68.91 -9.77 20.73
CA VAL A 418 69.78 -10.88 21.16
C VAL A 418 68.91 -11.99 21.77
N ILE A 419 69.12 -13.24 21.35
CA ILE A 419 68.55 -14.41 22.03
C ILE A 419 69.64 -15.13 22.82
N ARG A 420 69.25 -15.69 23.98
CA ARG A 420 70.08 -16.61 24.76
C ARG A 420 69.58 -18.03 24.55
N VAL A 421 70.49 -18.90 24.16
CA VAL A 421 70.27 -20.33 23.96
C VAL A 421 71.10 -21.06 25.02
N PRO A 422 70.52 -21.85 25.94
CA PRO A 422 71.34 -22.59 26.90
C PRO A 422 72.30 -23.54 26.17
N ALA A 423 73.60 -23.44 26.45
CA ALA A 423 74.68 -24.06 25.69
C ALA A 423 74.59 -25.60 25.66
N GLN A 424 73.97 -26.21 26.67
CA GLN A 424 73.78 -27.66 26.79
C GLN A 424 72.39 -28.12 26.27
N GLN A 425 71.48 -27.21 25.91
CA GLN A 425 70.11 -27.55 25.53
C GLN A 425 69.92 -27.41 24.02
N GLY A 426 69.87 -28.55 23.32
CA GLY A 426 69.52 -28.58 21.90
C GLY A 426 68.04 -28.25 21.67
N GLY A 427 67.73 -27.60 20.55
CA GLY A 427 66.36 -27.21 20.23
C GLY A 427 66.23 -26.33 18.98
N ASN A 428 64.99 -26.07 18.60
CA ASN A 428 64.65 -25.12 17.55
C ASN A 428 64.43 -23.74 18.16
N TYR A 429 65.17 -22.76 17.67
CA TYR A 429 65.11 -21.38 18.14
C TYR A 429 64.60 -20.48 17.03
N SER A 430 63.80 -19.48 17.39
CA SER A 430 63.26 -18.50 16.46
C SER A 430 63.36 -17.08 17.01
N LEU A 431 63.77 -16.14 16.16
CA LEU A 431 63.87 -14.73 16.47
C LEU A 431 63.10 -13.92 15.42
N LYS A 432 62.11 -13.13 15.88
CA LYS A 432 61.32 -12.26 15.01
C LYS A 432 61.85 -10.83 15.08
N PHE A 433 62.28 -10.29 13.95
CA PHE A 433 62.84 -8.95 13.84
C PHE A 433 62.22 -8.18 12.68
N ASN A 434 62.12 -6.86 12.83
CA ASN A 434 61.74 -5.95 11.75
C ASN A 434 63.00 -5.27 11.22
N SER A 435 63.13 -5.13 9.91
CA SER A 435 64.31 -4.50 9.30
C SER A 435 64.40 -2.99 9.52
N GLN A 436 63.38 -2.31 10.04
CA GLN A 436 63.38 -0.89 10.43
C GLN A 436 64.18 0.05 9.51
N ASN A 437 63.75 0.14 8.25
CA ASN A 437 64.37 0.91 7.15
C ASN A 437 65.75 0.44 6.66
N LEU A 438 66.31 -0.64 7.20
CA LEU A 438 67.57 -1.22 6.74
C LEU A 438 67.34 -2.05 5.49
N THR A 439 68.32 -2.00 4.58
CA THR A 439 68.37 -2.81 3.35
C THR A 439 69.31 -4.01 3.48
N GLU A 440 70.05 -4.07 4.58
CA GLU A 440 71.10 -5.04 4.86
C GLU A 440 71.19 -5.27 6.38
N MET A 441 71.37 -6.52 6.79
CA MET A 441 71.53 -6.92 8.19
C MET A 441 72.50 -8.10 8.33
N HIS A 442 73.04 -8.26 9.54
CA HIS A 442 74.03 -9.27 9.89
C HIS A 442 73.53 -10.17 11.04
N ILE A 443 73.84 -11.47 10.97
CA ILE A 443 73.60 -12.47 12.03
C ILE A 443 74.94 -12.85 12.63
N GLY A 444 75.18 -12.43 13.87
CA GLY A 444 76.32 -12.85 14.67
C GLY A 444 75.91 -13.93 15.66
N ILE A 445 76.66 -15.02 15.72
CA ILE A 445 76.60 -15.95 16.84
C ILE A 445 77.66 -15.48 17.86
N SER A 446 77.57 -15.80 19.15
CA SER A 446 78.64 -15.60 20.14
C SER A 446 78.52 -16.64 21.26
N PHE A 447 79.63 -17.05 21.86
CA PHE A 447 79.63 -17.92 23.04
C PHE A 447 80.38 -17.27 24.20
N ASP A 448 79.81 -17.38 25.39
CA ASP A 448 80.34 -16.76 26.60
C ASP A 448 81.15 -17.79 27.42
N ASN A 449 82.41 -17.47 27.70
CA ASN A 449 83.28 -18.17 28.67
C ASN A 449 83.43 -19.70 28.49
N PHE A 450 84.02 -20.15 27.38
CA PHE A 450 84.50 -21.53 27.21
C PHE A 450 85.76 -21.83 28.05
N ILE A 451 85.97 -23.10 28.41
CA ILE A 451 87.18 -23.56 29.09
C ILE A 451 88.37 -23.48 28.13
N ASP A 452 89.38 -22.70 28.50
CA ASP A 452 90.59 -22.49 27.70
C ASP A 452 91.28 -23.84 27.36
N GLY A 453 91.59 -24.05 26.09
CA GLY A 453 92.26 -25.25 25.58
C GLY A 453 91.38 -26.50 25.38
N GLN A 454 90.10 -26.48 25.77
CA GLN A 454 89.14 -27.57 25.52
C GLN A 454 88.40 -27.36 24.20
N THR A 455 88.16 -28.45 23.44
CA THR A 455 87.41 -28.37 22.18
C THR A 455 85.93 -28.59 22.44
N SER A 456 85.13 -27.56 22.19
CA SER A 456 83.67 -27.66 22.16
C SER A 456 83.15 -27.98 20.75
N LYS A 457 82.14 -28.84 20.62
CA LYS A 457 81.51 -29.23 19.35
C LYS A 457 80.00 -29.04 19.42
N PHE A 458 79.42 -28.53 18.34
CA PHE A 458 77.98 -28.39 18.16
C PHE A 458 77.62 -28.30 16.68
N LYS A 459 76.31 -28.40 16.39
CA LYS A 459 75.76 -28.27 15.04
C LYS A 459 74.74 -27.14 14.99
N ILE A 460 74.78 -26.38 13.89
CA ILE A 460 73.71 -25.45 13.51
C ILE A 460 73.11 -25.95 12.20
N SER A 461 71.81 -26.21 12.19
CA SER A 461 71.07 -26.67 11.00
C SER A 461 69.79 -25.88 10.82
N ASN A 462 69.17 -25.97 9.63
CA ASN A 462 67.90 -25.31 9.31
C ASN A 462 67.89 -23.79 9.57
N LEU A 463 69.04 -23.12 9.42
CA LEU A 463 69.14 -21.66 9.54
C LEU A 463 68.42 -21.02 8.36
N VAL A 464 67.24 -20.44 8.61
CA VAL A 464 66.36 -19.86 7.59
C VAL A 464 65.86 -18.50 8.07
N VAL A 465 66.05 -17.48 7.23
CA VAL A 465 65.38 -16.18 7.35
C VAL A 465 64.19 -16.17 6.37
N ARG A 466 62.97 -15.90 6.84
CA ARG A 466 61.79 -15.83 5.96
C ARG A 466 60.84 -14.68 6.31
N GLU A 467 60.20 -14.12 5.28
CA GLU A 467 59.09 -13.16 5.41
C GLU A 467 57.81 -13.90 5.87
N THR A 468 56.94 -13.27 6.67
CA THR A 468 55.92 -14.01 7.45
C THR A 468 54.46 -14.05 6.96
N ASN A 469 54.07 -13.63 5.74
CA ASN A 469 52.61 -13.56 5.38
C ASN A 469 52.15 -14.32 4.11
N SER A 470 51.01 -15.03 4.29
CA SER A 470 50.30 -16.06 3.49
C SER A 470 49.37 -15.58 2.35
N THR A 471 48.74 -16.52 1.60
CA THR A 471 47.38 -16.31 1.00
C THR A 471 46.59 -17.62 0.77
N LEU A 472 45.25 -17.52 0.88
CA LEU A 472 44.20 -18.55 0.81
C LEU A 472 43.31 -18.37 -0.45
N VAL A 473 42.62 -19.44 -0.87
CA VAL A 473 41.71 -19.62 -2.02
C VAL A 473 40.31 -19.00 -1.79
N GLY A 474 39.60 -18.59 -2.87
CA GLY A 474 38.27 -17.97 -2.88
C GLY A 474 37.05 -18.92 -2.97
N LEU A 475 35.85 -18.34 -2.88
CA LEU A 475 34.55 -19.00 -3.08
C LEU A 475 33.60 -18.09 -3.90
N THR A 476 33.00 -18.69 -4.91
CA THR A 476 31.95 -18.20 -5.81
C THR A 476 30.59 -18.70 -5.30
N ASP A 477 29.57 -17.84 -5.22
CA ASP A 477 28.20 -18.08 -5.75
C ASP A 477 27.16 -17.10 -5.17
N THR A 478 26.17 -16.79 -6.03
CA THR A 478 24.81 -16.25 -5.75
C THR A 478 24.59 -14.73 -5.79
N ILE A 479 24.42 -14.15 -7.00
CA ILE A 479 23.69 -12.89 -7.21
C ILE A 479 22.77 -13.04 -8.44
N SER A 480 21.50 -13.38 -8.23
CA SER A 480 20.51 -13.50 -9.31
C SER A 480 19.11 -12.98 -8.96
N SER A 481 18.98 -11.84 -8.26
CA SER A 481 17.63 -11.31 -7.98
C SER A 481 17.49 -9.81 -7.62
N LEU A 482 18.11 -8.87 -8.35
CA LEU A 482 17.78 -7.44 -8.18
C LEU A 482 17.32 -6.77 -9.49
N GLN A 483 16.12 -6.19 -9.44
CA GLN A 483 15.47 -5.45 -10.53
C GLN A 483 15.97 -3.99 -10.64
N SER A 484 15.81 -3.48 -11.86
CA SER A 484 16.63 -2.51 -12.56
C SER A 484 16.06 -1.09 -12.66
N LYS A 485 16.89 -0.08 -12.36
CA LYS A 485 16.77 1.28 -12.94
C LYS A 485 17.97 1.49 -13.88
N TYR A 486 17.68 1.70 -15.16
CA TYR A 486 18.66 1.66 -16.25
C TYR A 486 19.17 3.06 -16.60
N PHE A 487 20.45 3.33 -16.39
CA PHE A 487 21.16 4.46 -17.02
C PHE A 487 22.10 3.92 -18.10
N PRO A 488 22.21 4.51 -19.30
CA PRO A 488 23.26 4.12 -20.24
C PRO A 488 24.64 4.45 -19.63
N VAL A 489 25.64 3.59 -19.82
CA VAL A 489 27.04 3.99 -19.53
C VAL A 489 27.34 5.20 -20.42
N GLN A 490 27.45 6.39 -19.82
CA GLN A 490 27.98 7.56 -20.51
C GLN A 490 29.48 7.60 -20.28
N ASP A 491 30.24 7.70 -21.37
CA ASP A 491 31.66 8.03 -21.26
C ASP A 491 31.81 9.34 -20.47
N LEU A 492 32.72 9.36 -19.49
CA LEU A 492 33.10 10.60 -18.82
C LEU A 492 33.54 11.59 -19.90
N SER A 493 32.93 12.77 -20.01
CA SER A 493 33.31 13.78 -21.00
C SER A 493 34.82 14.05 -21.01
N ALA A 494 35.42 14.42 -22.15
CA ALA A 494 36.87 14.64 -22.27
C ALA A 494 37.44 15.68 -21.27
N ASN A 495 36.58 16.54 -20.73
CA ASN A 495 36.92 17.63 -19.81
C ASN A 495 36.47 17.35 -18.36
N THR A 496 36.12 16.12 -18.03
CA THR A 496 35.60 15.76 -16.71
C THR A 496 36.69 15.95 -15.64
N ASN A 497 36.36 16.69 -14.57
CA ASN A 497 37.24 16.82 -13.42
C ASN A 497 37.18 15.54 -12.56
N VAL A 498 38.13 14.66 -12.82
CA VAL A 498 38.27 13.33 -12.24
C VAL A 498 38.71 13.32 -10.78
N ASP A 499 39.28 14.41 -10.24
CA ASP A 499 39.88 14.42 -8.90
C ASP A 499 38.85 14.28 -7.76
N ASN A 500 37.55 14.44 -8.07
CA ASN A 500 36.43 14.37 -7.12
C ASN A 500 35.34 13.35 -7.54
N LEU A 501 35.66 12.36 -8.39
CA LEU A 501 34.66 11.47 -8.98
C LEU A 501 34.48 10.18 -8.19
N SER A 502 33.52 10.18 -7.26
CA SER A 502 32.94 8.96 -6.66
C SER A 502 31.54 8.70 -7.24
N GLN A 503 31.45 8.43 -8.55
CA GLN A 503 30.17 7.98 -9.13
C GLN A 503 30.05 6.47 -9.01
N THR A 504 29.30 6.00 -8.02
CA THR A 504 28.77 4.63 -7.97
C THR A 504 27.35 4.63 -8.55
N GLY A 505 27.09 3.78 -9.54
CA GLY A 505 25.79 3.70 -10.21
C GLY A 505 25.61 2.40 -10.99
N LEU A 506 24.35 2.04 -11.29
CA LEU A 506 23.98 0.89 -12.11
C LEU A 506 23.82 1.34 -13.58
N TYR A 507 24.64 0.80 -14.47
CA TYR A 507 24.65 1.21 -15.89
C TYR A 507 24.41 0.04 -16.86
N ASN A 508 23.71 0.29 -17.97
CA ASN A 508 23.40 -0.64 -19.06
C ASN A 508 24.21 -0.30 -20.34
N LEU A 509 24.68 -1.31 -21.06
CA LEU A 509 25.59 -1.19 -22.22
C LEU A 509 24.95 -1.52 -23.59
N ARG A 510 23.63 -1.71 -23.70
CA ARG A 510 23.02 -2.09 -25.00
C ARG A 510 23.31 -1.08 -26.12
N GLY A 511 24.02 -1.55 -27.15
CA GLY A 511 23.99 -0.96 -28.49
C GLY A 511 24.84 0.29 -28.72
N GLN A 512 25.77 0.65 -27.82
CA GLN A 512 26.67 1.77 -28.10
C GLN A 512 27.79 1.35 -29.07
N ALA A 513 27.67 1.81 -30.31
CA ALA A 513 28.76 1.76 -31.28
C ALA A 513 29.95 2.58 -30.76
N GLY A 514 31.12 1.95 -30.65
CA GLY A 514 32.38 2.62 -30.25
C GLY A 514 33.02 2.13 -28.94
N ILE A 515 32.35 1.27 -28.17
CA ILE A 515 32.96 0.64 -26.98
C ILE A 515 33.72 -0.62 -27.42
N THR A 516 35.05 -0.52 -27.48
CA THR A 516 35.96 -1.63 -27.79
C THR A 516 36.46 -2.32 -26.51
N GLY A 517 36.38 -3.66 -26.46
CA GLY A 517 37.00 -4.49 -25.42
C GLY A 517 36.10 -4.94 -24.26
N LEU A 518 34.82 -4.55 -24.24
CA LEU A 518 33.78 -5.16 -23.39
C LEU A 518 33.00 -6.22 -24.19
N PRO A 519 32.46 -7.27 -23.56
CA PRO A 519 31.62 -8.26 -24.24
C PRO A 519 30.41 -7.58 -24.90
N GLN A 520 30.19 -7.82 -26.19
CA GLN A 520 29.11 -7.16 -26.95
C GLN A 520 27.76 -7.90 -26.89
N SER A 521 27.66 -9.01 -26.15
CA SER A 521 26.45 -9.82 -26.04
C SER A 521 25.86 -9.78 -24.62
N GLY A 522 24.65 -9.26 -24.49
CA GLY A 522 23.82 -9.40 -23.28
C GLY A 522 23.47 -8.10 -22.55
N ASN A 523 22.50 -8.20 -21.63
CA ASN A 523 22.20 -7.14 -20.66
C ASN A 523 23.26 -7.20 -19.55
N ILE A 524 24.30 -6.37 -19.66
CA ILE A 524 25.40 -6.31 -18.70
C ILE A 524 25.07 -5.20 -17.67
N TRP A 525 25.05 -5.53 -16.37
CA TRP A 525 24.86 -4.57 -15.27
C TRP A 525 26.13 -4.50 -14.42
N GLY A 526 26.49 -3.32 -13.92
CA GLY A 526 27.26 -3.25 -12.67
C GLY A 526 27.99 -1.95 -12.38
N THR A 527 28.84 -2.00 -11.37
CA THR A 527 29.37 -0.84 -10.64
C THR A 527 30.62 -0.30 -11.31
N LEU A 528 30.64 1.02 -11.54
CA LEU A 528 31.82 1.75 -11.99
C LEU A 528 32.61 2.26 -10.78
N LEU A 529 33.89 1.90 -10.69
CA LEU A 529 34.83 2.45 -9.72
C LEU A 529 35.92 3.21 -10.47
N VAL A 530 36.23 4.44 -10.03
CA VAL A 530 37.25 5.28 -10.66
C VAL A 530 38.37 5.51 -9.64
N PHE A 531 39.59 5.14 -10.02
CA PHE A 531 40.78 5.31 -9.20
C PHE A 531 41.78 6.22 -9.92
N ASN A 532 42.26 7.26 -9.24
CA ASN A 532 43.25 8.20 -9.79
C ASN A 532 44.60 8.02 -9.10
N ASN A 533 45.67 7.88 -9.89
CA ASN A 533 47.02 7.94 -9.34
C ASN A 533 47.28 9.35 -8.76
N ASN A 534 48.12 9.45 -7.73
CA ASN A 534 48.47 10.66 -6.95
C ASN A 534 48.83 11.90 -7.80
N ASN A 535 49.22 11.74 -9.06
CA ASN A 535 49.59 12.84 -9.95
C ASN A 535 48.43 13.37 -10.84
N GLY A 536 47.19 12.89 -10.66
CA GLY A 536 45.98 13.35 -11.38
C GLY A 536 45.98 13.15 -12.91
N SER A 537 47.05 12.56 -13.44
CA SER A 537 47.34 12.47 -14.87
C SER A 537 47.02 11.10 -15.45
N ASN A 538 46.84 10.08 -14.62
CA ASN A 538 46.50 8.72 -15.02
C ASN A 538 45.46 8.16 -14.04
N GLY A 539 44.52 7.37 -14.53
CA GLY A 539 43.58 6.66 -13.69
C GLY A 539 43.03 5.40 -14.34
N ILE A 540 42.32 4.62 -13.55
CA ILE A 540 41.66 3.39 -13.94
C ILE A 540 40.17 3.56 -13.72
N GLN A 541 39.37 3.14 -14.69
CA GLN A 541 37.96 2.84 -14.50
C GLN A 541 37.79 1.33 -14.44
N MET A 542 37.15 0.83 -13.39
CA MET A 542 36.80 -0.59 -13.24
C MET A 542 35.29 -0.74 -13.38
N TYR A 543 34.90 -1.69 -14.20
CA TYR A 543 33.53 -2.09 -14.42
C TYR A 543 33.35 -3.52 -13.92
N LEU A 544 32.44 -3.67 -12.97
CA LEU A 544 31.95 -4.96 -12.51
C LEU A 544 30.80 -5.40 -13.40
N ASN A 545 30.87 -6.59 -14.00
CA ASN A 545 29.73 -7.20 -14.71
C ASN A 545 28.99 -8.14 -13.75
N SER A 546 27.65 -8.07 -13.71
CA SER A 546 26.79 -8.95 -12.93
C SER A 546 26.71 -10.39 -13.47
N ASN A 547 27.09 -10.61 -14.73
CA ASN A 547 26.89 -11.88 -15.44
C ASN A 547 28.19 -12.62 -15.74
N ASP A 548 29.35 -12.05 -15.39
CA ASP A 548 30.66 -12.66 -15.60
C ASP A 548 31.44 -12.60 -14.28
N ASP A 549 32.21 -13.64 -13.97
CA ASP A 549 33.13 -13.68 -12.81
C ASP A 549 34.36 -12.77 -12.98
N TYR A 550 34.30 -11.81 -13.91
CA TYR A 550 35.45 -11.05 -14.38
C TYR A 550 35.22 -9.56 -14.23
N PHE A 551 36.22 -8.91 -13.63
CA PHE A 551 36.30 -7.45 -13.63
C PHE A 551 36.82 -7.00 -14.99
N PHE A 552 36.28 -5.91 -15.52
CA PHE A 552 36.88 -5.24 -16.67
C PHE A 552 37.42 -3.90 -16.21
N TYR A 553 38.56 -3.49 -16.75
CA TYR A 553 39.15 -2.19 -16.47
C TYR A 553 39.54 -1.51 -17.76
N ARG A 554 39.49 -0.17 -17.77
CA ARG A 554 40.13 0.62 -18.81
C ARG A 554 40.96 1.71 -18.19
N GLU A 555 42.05 1.99 -18.87
CA GLU A 555 43.02 2.99 -18.47
C GLU A 555 42.66 4.32 -19.13
N TRP A 556 42.95 5.43 -18.45
CA TRP A 556 42.93 6.74 -19.08
C TRP A 556 44.17 7.57 -18.70
N ASN A 557 44.63 8.40 -19.62
CA ASN A 557 45.80 9.27 -19.49
C ASN A 557 45.42 10.70 -19.89
N LYS A 558 45.81 11.69 -19.08
CA LYS A 558 45.51 13.13 -19.23
C LYS A 558 46.76 14.00 -19.39
N SER A 559 47.94 13.41 -19.62
CA SER A 559 49.20 14.13 -19.83
C SER A 559 49.20 15.15 -20.98
N LYS A 560 48.19 15.13 -21.87
CA LYS A 560 48.02 16.05 -23.01
C LYS A 560 46.87 17.06 -22.86
N GLY A 561 46.28 17.20 -21.67
CA GLY A 561 45.20 18.17 -21.40
C GLY A 561 43.77 17.67 -21.72
N PHE A 562 43.61 16.45 -22.24
CA PHE A 562 42.33 15.76 -22.42
C PHE A 562 42.46 14.27 -22.06
N VAL A 563 41.36 13.63 -21.68
CA VAL A 563 41.33 12.20 -21.28
C VAL A 563 41.45 11.30 -22.52
N GLU A 564 42.63 10.73 -22.75
CA GLU A 564 42.89 9.68 -23.75
C GLU A 564 42.56 8.32 -23.11
N ARG A 565 41.49 7.65 -23.57
CA ARG A 565 40.99 6.38 -23.00
C ARG A 565 41.49 5.20 -23.81
N ARG A 566 42.01 4.16 -23.14
CA ARG A 566 42.36 2.89 -23.79
C ARG A 566 41.12 1.98 -23.87
N PRO A 567 41.14 0.99 -24.77
CA PRO A 567 40.10 -0.04 -24.83
C PRO A 567 39.93 -0.74 -23.48
N TRP A 568 38.73 -1.21 -23.19
CA TRP A 568 38.46 -2.03 -22.01
C TRP A 568 39.21 -3.36 -22.10
N LYS A 569 39.71 -3.83 -20.97
CA LYS A 569 40.44 -5.08 -20.81
C LYS A 569 39.84 -5.89 -19.69
N LYS A 570 39.88 -7.22 -19.82
CA LYS A 570 39.51 -8.16 -18.77
C LYS A 570 40.63 -8.20 -17.72
N LEU A 571 40.30 -7.94 -16.45
CA LEU A 571 41.18 -8.14 -15.31
C LEU A 571 41.28 -9.65 -15.05
N SER A 572 42.48 -10.19 -15.24
CA SER A 572 42.76 -11.62 -15.20
C SER A 572 43.58 -11.99 -13.98
N THR A 573 44.49 -11.12 -13.55
CA THR A 573 45.25 -11.26 -12.29
C THR A 573 45.46 -9.91 -11.61
N SER A 574 45.94 -9.90 -10.36
CA SER A 574 46.35 -8.65 -9.69
C SER A 574 47.49 -7.93 -10.42
N ASP A 575 48.25 -8.64 -11.25
CA ASP A 575 49.39 -8.10 -12.00
C ASP A 575 48.95 -7.08 -13.05
N ASP A 576 47.70 -7.18 -13.52
CA ASP A 576 47.10 -6.24 -14.47
C ASP A 576 46.93 -4.82 -13.87
N LEU A 577 46.98 -4.67 -12.54
CA LEU A 577 46.86 -3.39 -11.81
C LEU A 577 48.21 -2.87 -11.24
N VAL A 578 49.28 -3.67 -11.31
CA VAL A 578 50.58 -3.42 -10.65
C VAL A 578 51.26 -2.13 -11.12
N ASN A 579 50.93 -1.64 -12.31
CA ASN A 579 51.50 -0.39 -12.85
C ASN A 579 50.84 0.90 -12.31
N TYR A 580 49.79 0.80 -11.47
CA TYR A 580 48.98 1.97 -11.06
C TYR A 580 48.85 2.15 -9.55
N TYR A 581 48.74 1.05 -8.80
CA TYR A 581 48.94 0.99 -7.36
C TYR A 581 49.69 -0.29 -7.07
N ASN A 582 50.72 -0.24 -6.23
CA ASN A 582 51.37 -1.47 -5.82
C ASN A 582 50.42 -2.25 -4.88
N LYS A 583 50.54 -3.58 -4.85
CA LYS A 583 49.69 -4.45 -4.02
C LYS A 583 49.68 -4.02 -2.55
N ALA A 584 50.79 -3.49 -2.03
CA ALA A 584 50.89 -3.01 -0.66
C ALA A 584 50.06 -1.74 -0.40
N GLU A 585 49.95 -0.82 -1.37
CA GLU A 585 49.10 0.36 -1.28
C GLU A 585 47.62 -0.01 -1.28
N ILE A 586 47.25 -1.02 -2.09
CA ILE A 586 45.89 -1.58 -2.10
C ILE A 586 45.62 -2.27 -0.76
N ASP A 587 46.48 -3.19 -0.32
CA ASP A 587 46.33 -3.92 0.94
C ASP A 587 46.29 -2.97 2.14
N ASN A 588 47.09 -1.90 2.17
CA ASN A 588 47.07 -0.92 3.25
C ASN A 588 45.79 -0.09 3.27
N LYS A 589 45.25 0.28 2.10
CA LYS A 589 43.95 0.97 2.00
C LYS A 589 42.79 0.05 2.38
N PHE A 590 42.88 -1.24 2.08
CA PHE A 590 41.87 -2.22 2.49
C PHE A 590 41.97 -2.56 3.99
N LYS A 591 43.18 -2.74 4.53
CA LYS A 591 43.42 -2.97 5.96
C LYS A 591 43.00 -1.79 6.84
N SER A 592 42.98 -0.57 6.33
CA SER A 592 42.51 0.58 7.10
C SER A 592 40.98 0.69 7.14
N ILE A 593 40.26 0.03 6.25
CA ILE A 593 38.78 0.11 6.17
C ILE A 593 38.07 -1.21 6.44
N VAL A 594 38.75 -2.35 6.42
CA VAL A 594 38.21 -3.68 6.79
C VAL A 594 39.09 -4.28 7.87
N LEU A 595 38.55 -4.38 9.09
CA LEU A 595 39.26 -4.82 10.29
C LEU A 595 38.72 -6.16 10.76
N ASN A 596 39.55 -7.19 10.79
CA ASN A 596 39.17 -8.52 11.28
C ASN A 596 39.32 -8.57 12.81
N ILE A 597 38.26 -8.97 13.53
CA ILE A 597 38.26 -9.01 15.00
C ILE A 597 39.37 -9.90 15.61
N ILE A 598 39.85 -10.92 14.87
CA ILE A 598 40.96 -11.79 15.31
C ILE A 598 42.27 -11.00 15.45
N ASP A 599 42.53 -10.04 14.55
CA ASP A 599 43.71 -9.16 14.60
C ASP A 599 43.70 -8.25 15.83
N PHE A 600 42.52 -8.09 16.45
CA PHE A 600 42.31 -7.34 17.69
C PHE A 600 42.21 -8.25 18.92
N GLY A 601 42.55 -9.53 18.80
CA GLY A 601 42.64 -10.49 19.91
C GLY A 601 41.34 -11.22 20.24
N ALA A 602 40.37 -11.28 19.31
CA ALA A 602 39.21 -12.15 19.46
C ALA A 602 39.62 -13.64 19.43
N LYS A 603 38.89 -14.48 20.16
CA LYS A 603 39.06 -15.93 20.21
C LYS A 603 37.75 -16.63 19.90
N ALA A 604 37.77 -17.41 18.82
CA ALA A 604 36.66 -18.29 18.46
C ALA A 604 36.66 -19.55 19.34
N GLU A 605 35.48 -20.14 19.53
CA GLU A 605 35.24 -21.41 20.22
C GLU A 605 35.68 -21.48 21.69
N ASP A 606 36.01 -20.34 22.31
CA ASP A 606 36.30 -20.24 23.73
C ASP A 606 35.11 -19.60 24.47
N SER A 607 34.23 -20.44 25.01
CA SER A 607 33.05 -19.99 25.79
C SER A 607 33.41 -19.28 27.10
N ASN A 608 34.67 -19.35 27.53
CA ASN A 608 35.14 -18.64 28.70
C ASN A 608 35.68 -17.25 28.38
N PHE A 609 35.99 -16.97 27.11
CA PHE A 609 36.54 -15.71 26.66
C PHE A 609 35.45 -14.68 26.32
N ASP A 610 35.71 -13.41 26.66
CA ASP A 610 34.84 -12.29 26.27
C ASP A 610 35.44 -11.58 25.06
N ASN A 611 34.74 -11.64 23.92
CA ASN A 611 35.19 -11.03 22.68
C ASN A 611 34.85 -9.54 22.55
N ALA A 612 34.00 -8.98 23.42
CA ALA A 612 33.58 -7.59 23.30
C ALA A 612 34.74 -6.57 23.32
N PRO A 613 35.80 -6.74 24.15
CA PRO A 613 36.98 -5.89 24.07
C PRO A 613 37.70 -5.90 22.72
N ALA A 614 37.70 -7.02 21.99
CA ALA A 614 38.30 -7.11 20.66
C ALA A 614 37.49 -6.34 19.62
N PHE A 615 36.16 -6.47 19.64
CA PHE A 615 35.26 -5.65 18.82
C PHE A 615 35.44 -4.15 19.10
N ASN A 616 35.47 -3.76 20.38
CA ASN A 616 35.62 -2.36 20.78
C ASN A 616 36.96 -1.79 20.28
N ARG A 617 38.07 -2.53 20.41
CA ARG A 617 39.37 -2.09 19.83
C ARG A 617 39.29 -1.93 18.32
N ALA A 618 38.70 -2.88 17.61
CA ALA A 618 38.55 -2.81 16.15
C ALA A 618 37.72 -1.57 15.72
N ILE A 619 36.58 -1.31 16.38
CA ILE A 619 35.73 -0.13 16.11
C ILE A 619 36.50 1.19 16.32
N GLN A 620 37.31 1.28 17.38
CA GLN A 620 38.10 2.47 17.67
C GLN A 620 39.26 2.66 16.68
N SER A 621 39.75 1.59 16.07
CA SER A 621 40.80 1.65 15.04
C SER A 621 40.29 2.02 13.64
N LEU A 622 38.98 2.13 13.42
CA LEU A 622 38.44 2.62 12.15
C LEU A 622 38.79 4.10 11.91
N PRO A 623 39.01 4.51 10.65
CA PRO A 623 39.19 5.91 10.26
C PRO A 623 37.89 6.70 10.47
N ALA A 624 38.00 8.04 10.45
CA ALA A 624 36.84 8.93 10.64
C ALA A 624 35.74 8.74 9.58
N THR A 625 36.08 8.18 8.41
CA THR A 625 35.14 7.83 7.34
C THR A 625 34.34 6.55 7.61
N GLY A 626 34.65 5.81 8.67
CA GLY A 626 34.08 4.50 8.97
C GLY A 626 34.71 3.35 8.20
N GLY A 627 34.09 2.19 8.28
CA GLY A 627 34.57 0.95 7.66
C GLY A 627 33.86 -0.29 8.19
N ILE A 628 34.43 -1.45 7.86
CA ILE A 628 33.88 -2.78 8.11
C ILE A 628 34.65 -3.44 9.26
N ILE A 629 33.91 -3.97 10.24
CA ILE A 629 34.41 -4.90 11.24
C ILE A 629 33.98 -6.30 10.83
N TYR A 630 34.96 -7.10 10.44
CA TYR A 630 34.76 -8.43 9.88
C TYR A 630 34.80 -9.51 10.98
N ILE A 631 33.78 -10.35 11.00
CA ILE A 631 33.64 -11.54 11.85
C ILE A 631 33.91 -12.78 10.98
N PRO A 632 35.03 -13.50 11.18
CA PRO A 632 35.27 -14.74 10.46
C PRO A 632 34.34 -15.87 10.94
N ASN A 633 34.32 -16.98 10.20
CA ASN A 633 33.57 -18.16 10.63
C ASN A 633 34.11 -18.69 11.97
N GLY A 634 33.18 -19.05 12.86
CA GLY A 634 33.48 -19.45 14.24
C GLY A 634 32.49 -18.83 15.22
N ASN A 635 32.45 -19.36 16.44
CA ASN A 635 31.60 -18.89 17.51
C ASN A 635 32.35 -17.98 18.49
N PHE A 636 31.92 -16.72 18.56
CA PHE A 636 32.51 -15.69 19.41
C PHE A 636 31.56 -15.34 20.55
N PHE A 637 32.00 -15.56 21.78
CA PHE A 637 31.19 -15.32 22.97
C PHE A 637 31.36 -13.87 23.46
N LEU A 638 30.24 -13.21 23.78
CA LEU A 638 30.18 -11.88 24.39
C LEU A 638 29.67 -12.00 25.82
N LYS A 639 30.47 -11.58 26.79
CA LYS A 639 30.09 -11.50 28.22
C LYS A 639 29.89 -10.07 28.67
N SER A 640 30.42 -9.11 27.91
CA SER A 640 30.18 -7.68 28.05
C SER A 640 29.73 -7.05 26.73
N THR A 641 29.27 -5.81 26.79
CA THR A 641 28.67 -5.08 25.66
C THR A 641 29.72 -4.55 24.68
N VAL A 642 29.45 -4.71 23.39
CA VAL A 642 30.15 -3.97 22.31
C VAL A 642 29.50 -2.61 22.14
N THR A 643 30.26 -1.54 22.26
CA THR A 643 29.76 -0.16 22.12
C THR A 643 30.17 0.42 20.77
N ILE A 644 29.17 0.87 20.01
CA ILE A 644 29.34 1.57 18.74
C ILE A 644 28.98 3.03 18.96
N ASP A 645 30.00 3.89 19.02
CA ASP A 645 29.89 5.31 19.36
C ASP A 645 30.20 6.24 18.17
N ARG A 646 30.29 5.68 16.96
CA ARG A 646 30.61 6.41 15.73
C ARG A 646 29.81 5.91 14.53
N SER A 647 29.65 6.81 13.55
CA SER A 647 28.87 6.55 12.33
C SER A 647 29.64 5.69 11.32
N TYR A 648 28.91 5.13 10.35
CA TYR A 648 29.45 4.40 9.20
C TYR A 648 30.26 3.13 9.58
N VAL A 649 29.83 2.46 10.64
CA VAL A 649 30.39 1.16 11.07
C VAL A 649 29.53 0.04 10.51
N HIS A 650 30.16 -0.90 9.80
CA HIS A 650 29.50 -2.10 9.27
C HIS A 650 30.06 -3.33 9.98
N ILE A 651 29.28 -3.99 10.83
CA ILE A 651 29.63 -5.27 11.42
C ILE A 651 29.17 -6.39 10.47
N MET A 652 30.10 -7.16 9.93
CA MET A 652 29.81 -8.10 8.83
C MET A 652 30.39 -9.50 9.10
N GLY A 653 29.57 -10.52 8.90
CA GLY A 653 29.99 -11.90 8.67
C GLY A 653 29.79 -12.32 7.21
N LEU A 654 30.42 -13.41 6.76
CA LEU A 654 30.22 -13.94 5.40
C LEU A 654 28.98 -14.83 5.27
N ASN A 655 28.56 -15.47 6.36
CA ASN A 655 27.42 -16.39 6.38
C ASN A 655 26.92 -16.53 7.81
N HIS A 656 25.60 -16.37 8.00
CA HIS A 656 24.96 -16.53 9.30
C HIS A 656 24.76 -18.01 9.70
N GLY A 657 24.79 -18.96 8.75
CA GLY A 657 24.77 -20.39 9.08
C GLY A 657 23.52 -20.85 9.84
N LEU A 658 22.35 -20.33 9.44
CA LEU A 658 21.06 -20.47 10.13
C LEU A 658 20.81 -21.86 10.69
N ARG A 659 20.42 -21.91 11.97
CA ARG A 659 19.89 -23.07 12.67
C ARG A 659 18.83 -22.59 13.67
N SER A 660 17.68 -23.29 13.74
CA SER A 660 16.70 -23.09 14.82
C SER A 660 17.23 -23.67 16.13
N GLY A 661 16.92 -23.02 17.26
CA GLY A 661 17.30 -23.49 18.60
C GLY A 661 16.37 -24.58 19.16
N ILE A 662 15.28 -24.91 18.46
CA ILE A 662 14.31 -25.92 18.89
C ILE A 662 14.61 -27.24 18.15
N ASP A 663 15.41 -28.09 18.79
CA ASP A 663 15.73 -29.43 18.29
C ASP A 663 14.62 -30.44 18.68
N PRO A 664 14.30 -31.44 17.83
CA PRO A 664 13.46 -32.57 18.24
C PRO A 664 14.12 -33.32 19.40
N SER A 665 13.30 -33.76 20.36
CA SER A 665 13.74 -34.47 21.58
C SER A 665 14.33 -35.86 21.31
N ASP A 666 14.33 -36.32 20.06
CA ASP A 666 14.80 -37.63 19.63
C ASP A 666 16.33 -37.70 19.41
N GLY A 667 17.04 -36.58 19.52
CA GLY A 667 18.50 -36.53 19.44
C GLY A 667 19.07 -36.78 18.04
N THR A 668 18.26 -36.74 16.98
CA THR A 668 18.69 -37.02 15.59
C THR A 668 19.38 -35.85 14.89
N THR A 669 19.92 -34.88 15.62
CA THR A 669 20.44 -33.64 15.04
C THR A 669 21.75 -33.86 14.27
N GLN A 670 21.80 -33.34 13.04
CA GLN A 670 23.03 -33.15 12.29
C GLN A 670 23.89 -32.09 13.00
N THR A 671 25.21 -32.28 13.03
CA THR A 671 26.18 -31.32 13.56
C THR A 671 26.01 -29.96 12.86
N GLY A 672 25.86 -28.89 13.64
CA GLY A 672 25.24 -27.62 13.22
C GLY A 672 25.86 -26.89 12.02
N GLY A 673 25.07 -26.00 11.42
CA GLY A 673 25.50 -25.15 10.29
C GLY A 673 26.77 -24.35 10.61
N GLY A 674 27.61 -24.09 9.60
CA GLY A 674 28.85 -23.30 9.72
C GLY A 674 28.59 -21.81 9.98
N GLY A 675 29.48 -20.92 9.51
CA GLY A 675 29.27 -19.47 9.52
C GLY A 675 29.85 -18.70 10.71
N ALA A 676 29.65 -17.38 10.69
CA ALA A 676 30.05 -16.44 11.72
C ALA A 676 28.96 -16.34 12.79
N LYS A 677 29.30 -16.64 14.05
CA LYS A 677 28.34 -16.68 15.17
C LYS A 677 28.81 -15.82 16.32
N VAL A 678 27.89 -15.10 16.91
CA VAL A 678 28.10 -14.27 18.09
C VAL A 678 27.12 -14.73 19.16
N THR A 679 27.64 -15.40 20.19
CA THR A 679 26.84 -15.90 21.32
C THR A 679 26.91 -14.93 22.49
N VAL A 680 25.77 -14.38 22.87
CA VAL A 680 25.59 -13.41 23.95
C VAL A 680 25.32 -14.16 25.25
N GLN A 681 26.10 -13.86 26.29
CA GLN A 681 25.95 -14.43 27.61
C GLN A 681 25.49 -13.40 28.64
N ASN A 682 24.93 -13.87 29.75
CA ASN A 682 24.52 -13.02 30.90
C ASN A 682 23.44 -11.97 30.59
N SER A 683 22.59 -12.19 29.57
CA SER A 683 21.45 -11.29 29.26
C SER A 683 21.83 -9.80 29.09
N ILE A 684 22.98 -9.52 28.47
CA ILE A 684 23.47 -8.17 28.18
C ILE A 684 22.84 -7.56 26.91
N SER A 685 23.06 -6.27 26.65
CA SER A 685 22.95 -5.71 25.30
C SER A 685 24.21 -6.08 24.50
N ALA A 686 24.10 -6.83 23.41
CA ALA A 686 25.26 -7.33 22.68
C ALA A 686 25.98 -6.20 21.93
N PHE A 687 25.27 -5.54 21.01
CA PHE A 687 25.74 -4.36 20.30
C PHE A 687 24.92 -3.15 20.71
N LYS A 688 25.55 -2.20 21.41
CA LYS A 688 24.93 -0.98 21.88
C LYS A 688 25.38 0.21 21.04
N ILE A 689 24.44 0.85 20.35
CA ILE A 689 24.67 2.07 19.58
C ILE A 689 24.38 3.26 20.49
N GLN A 690 25.44 3.93 20.93
CA GLN A 690 25.34 5.02 21.88
C GLN A 690 26.37 6.09 21.58
N ASN A 691 25.91 7.30 21.27
CA ASN A 691 26.76 8.48 21.19
C ASN A 691 26.85 9.13 22.57
N THR A 692 28.01 9.01 23.20
CA THR A 692 28.31 9.70 24.47
C THR A 692 29.05 11.01 24.26
N HIS A 693 29.42 11.34 23.03
CA HIS A 693 30.31 12.46 22.70
C HIS A 693 29.56 13.75 22.36
N ASN A 694 28.34 13.63 21.83
CA ASN A 694 27.46 14.75 21.50
C ASN A 694 26.00 14.26 21.32
N ASP A 695 25.11 15.21 21.03
CA ASP A 695 23.67 14.99 20.81
C ASP A 695 23.30 14.61 19.37
N LYS A 696 24.28 14.50 18.46
CA LYS A 696 24.02 14.15 17.06
C LYS A 696 23.69 12.68 16.92
N ARG A 697 22.84 12.38 15.93
CA ARG A 697 22.47 11.00 15.58
C ARG A 697 23.69 10.23 15.05
N LEU A 698 23.77 8.95 15.41
CA LEU A 698 24.69 8.02 14.75
C LEU A 698 24.06 7.51 13.46
N SER A 699 24.84 7.56 12.37
CA SER A 699 24.32 7.36 11.02
C SER A 699 24.99 6.19 10.30
N GLY A 700 24.25 5.47 9.46
CA GLY A 700 24.80 4.49 8.51
C GLY A 700 25.47 3.28 9.15
N ILE A 701 25.06 2.89 10.35
CA ILE A 701 25.54 1.67 11.02
C ILE A 701 24.83 0.46 10.40
N THR A 702 25.59 -0.57 10.04
CA THR A 702 25.06 -1.75 9.35
C THR A 702 25.47 -3.04 10.06
N PHE A 703 24.56 -4.00 10.15
CA PHE A 703 24.81 -5.36 10.61
C PHE A 703 24.37 -6.35 9.53
N SER A 704 25.25 -7.28 9.13
CA SER A 704 24.87 -8.29 8.14
C SER A 704 25.66 -9.59 8.18
N GLY A 705 25.02 -10.70 7.84
CA GLY A 705 25.69 -11.94 7.45
C GLY A 705 26.29 -12.76 8.60
N PHE A 706 25.82 -12.56 9.83
CA PHE A 706 26.20 -13.40 10.98
C PHE A 706 24.99 -13.79 11.84
N ASP A 707 25.15 -14.84 12.64
CA ASP A 707 24.17 -15.28 13.65
C ASP A 707 24.46 -14.58 14.97
N LEU A 708 23.45 -13.92 15.53
CA LEU A 708 23.48 -13.26 16.83
C LEU A 708 22.49 -13.96 17.75
N LYS A 709 23.02 -14.79 18.65
CA LYS A 709 22.19 -15.63 19.51
C LYS A 709 22.46 -15.42 20.99
N GLY A 710 21.46 -15.60 21.83
CA GLY A 710 21.64 -15.64 23.29
C GLY A 710 21.91 -17.06 23.79
N ASP A 711 22.69 -17.20 24.85
CA ASP A 711 22.73 -18.42 25.67
C ASP A 711 21.44 -18.62 26.47
N THR A 712 20.79 -17.50 26.77
CA THR A 712 19.56 -17.34 27.54
C THR A 712 18.67 -16.37 26.78
N ASN A 713 17.36 -16.57 26.86
CA ASN A 713 16.37 -15.70 26.22
C ASN A 713 16.21 -14.36 26.97
N GLY A 714 17.29 -13.61 27.10
CA GLY A 714 17.39 -12.34 27.82
C GLY A 714 18.30 -11.36 27.09
N GLY A 715 18.43 -10.15 27.63
CA GLY A 715 19.21 -9.08 27.01
C GLY A 715 18.62 -8.51 25.72
N VAL A 716 19.45 -7.78 24.98
CA VAL A 716 19.11 -7.15 23.69
C VAL A 716 20.19 -7.46 22.67
N GLY A 717 19.82 -7.83 21.44
CA GLY A 717 20.79 -8.13 20.39
C GLY A 717 21.45 -6.86 19.88
N ILE A 718 20.67 -6.01 19.23
CA ILE A 718 21.10 -4.70 18.74
C ILE A 718 20.29 -3.63 19.47
N ASP A 719 20.95 -2.75 20.23
CA ASP A 719 20.34 -1.78 21.15
C ASP A 719 20.78 -0.35 20.80
N GLY A 720 19.95 0.36 20.02
CA GLY A 720 20.10 1.76 19.69
C GLY A 720 19.51 2.64 20.78
N VAL A 721 20.37 3.13 21.68
CA VAL A 721 19.94 3.98 22.81
C VAL A 721 19.85 5.45 22.41
N SER A 722 20.84 5.93 21.65
CA SER A 722 20.82 7.28 21.06
C SER A 722 19.91 7.30 19.83
N ASN A 723 19.41 8.48 19.46
CA ASN A 723 18.74 8.69 18.18
C ASN A 723 19.65 8.24 17.03
N THR A 724 19.09 7.53 16.05
CA THR A 724 19.85 6.94 14.94
C THR A 724 19.29 7.36 13.59
N ASP A 725 20.13 7.29 12.56
CA ASP A 725 19.77 7.58 11.17
C ASP A 725 20.30 6.46 10.27
N ARG A 726 19.43 5.83 9.48
CA ARG A 726 19.82 4.80 8.52
C ARG A 726 20.61 3.63 9.14
N VAL A 727 20.12 3.09 10.26
CA VAL A 727 20.62 1.80 10.78
C VAL A 727 20.09 0.69 9.89
N VAL A 728 20.97 -0.19 9.44
CA VAL A 728 20.63 -1.31 8.55
C VAL A 728 20.90 -2.63 9.27
N ILE A 729 19.89 -3.50 9.31
CA ILE A 729 19.97 -4.89 9.75
C ILE A 729 19.53 -5.73 8.56
N ASP A 730 20.47 -6.41 7.90
CA ASP A 730 20.19 -7.16 6.68
C ASP A 730 20.84 -8.54 6.68
N ASN A 731 20.13 -9.57 6.21
CA ASN A 731 20.67 -10.93 6.13
C ASN A 731 21.25 -11.44 7.47
N MET A 732 20.52 -11.18 8.56
CA MET A 732 20.89 -11.58 9.91
C MET A 732 20.07 -12.78 10.37
N THR A 733 20.67 -13.63 11.22
CA THR A 733 19.92 -14.56 12.09
C THR A 733 20.02 -14.01 13.51
N ILE A 734 18.89 -13.75 14.16
CA ILE A 734 18.84 -13.29 15.55
C ILE A 734 17.85 -14.15 16.31
N ASN A 735 18.35 -14.94 17.27
CA ASN A 735 17.53 -15.91 17.99
C ASN A 735 17.90 -16.07 19.46
N ASN A 736 16.99 -16.66 20.24
CA ASN A 736 17.18 -16.92 21.67
C ASN A 736 17.71 -15.72 22.48
N ILE A 737 17.34 -14.49 22.09
CA ILE A 737 17.66 -13.23 22.78
C ILE A 737 16.36 -12.62 23.29
N GLY A 738 16.42 -11.85 24.39
CA GLY A 738 15.26 -11.14 24.92
C GLY A 738 14.60 -10.23 23.86
N THR A 739 15.27 -9.14 23.48
CA THR A 739 14.82 -8.30 22.35
C THR A 739 15.81 -8.37 21.20
N GLY A 740 15.38 -8.82 20.02
CA GLY A 740 16.28 -8.98 18.86
C GLY A 740 16.91 -7.65 18.43
N VAL A 741 16.07 -6.71 18.01
CA VAL A 741 16.45 -5.35 17.62
C VAL A 741 15.62 -4.33 18.39
N LYS A 742 16.28 -3.40 19.08
CA LYS A 742 15.66 -2.26 19.74
C LYS A 742 16.34 -0.98 19.28
N LEU A 743 15.61 -0.05 18.66
CA LEU A 743 16.15 1.25 18.25
C LEU A 743 15.26 2.39 18.76
N ASN A 744 15.84 3.29 19.53
CA ASN A 744 15.16 4.48 20.03
C ASN A 744 15.39 5.67 19.09
N GLY A 745 14.33 6.43 18.78
CA GLY A 745 14.48 7.65 17.98
C GLY A 745 15.01 7.40 16.56
N ALA A 746 14.59 6.31 15.91
CA ALA A 746 15.17 5.82 14.67
C ALA A 746 14.59 6.49 13.43
N ASP A 747 15.45 7.12 12.63
CA ASP A 747 15.13 7.70 11.32
C ASP A 747 15.64 6.80 10.19
N ALA A 748 14.76 6.48 9.25
CA ALA A 748 15.03 5.62 8.09
C ALA A 748 15.72 4.27 8.41
N PRO A 749 15.39 3.55 9.50
CA PRO A 749 15.97 2.23 9.74
C PRO A 749 15.51 1.24 8.66
N ARG A 750 16.39 0.32 8.27
CA ARG A 750 16.08 -0.77 7.34
C ARG A 750 16.35 -2.10 8.02
N ILE A 751 15.31 -2.90 8.19
CA ILE A 751 15.39 -4.24 8.76
C ILE A 751 14.88 -5.19 7.70
N THR A 752 15.79 -5.90 7.03
CA THR A 752 15.48 -6.65 5.81
C THR A 752 16.09 -8.04 5.77
N ASN A 753 15.44 -8.94 5.03
CA ASN A 753 15.96 -10.26 4.66
C ASN A 753 16.52 -11.07 5.84
N SER A 754 16.00 -10.86 7.05
CA SER A 754 16.54 -11.43 8.29
C SER A 754 15.58 -12.42 8.92
N TRP A 755 16.13 -13.39 9.64
CA TRP A 755 15.39 -14.30 10.50
C TRP A 755 15.55 -13.85 11.96
N ILE A 756 14.55 -13.17 12.50
CA ILE A 756 14.54 -12.62 13.87
C ILE A 756 13.40 -13.30 14.63
N ALA A 757 13.67 -14.50 15.11
CA ALA A 757 12.67 -15.40 15.68
C ALA A 757 13.17 -16.03 16.98
N GLU A 758 12.26 -16.68 17.72
CA GLU A 758 12.58 -17.30 19.03
C GLU A 758 13.10 -16.28 20.07
N THR A 759 12.79 -15.00 19.88
CA THR A 759 13.08 -13.91 20.83
C THR A 759 11.87 -13.63 21.72
N LYS A 760 12.03 -13.04 22.92
CA LYS A 760 10.86 -12.51 23.64
C LYS A 760 10.13 -11.48 22.80
N SER A 761 10.84 -10.53 22.19
CA SER A 761 10.33 -9.58 21.19
C SER A 761 11.32 -9.43 20.04
N SER A 762 10.85 -9.41 18.80
CA SER A 762 11.76 -9.41 17.64
C SER A 762 12.29 -8.01 17.35
N ILE A 763 11.40 -7.05 17.11
CA ILE A 763 11.73 -5.68 16.71
C ILE A 763 10.96 -4.69 17.59
N GLN A 764 11.67 -3.72 18.17
CA GLN A 764 11.10 -2.60 18.90
C GLN A 764 11.71 -1.28 18.42
N LEU A 765 10.92 -0.44 17.78
CA LEU A 765 11.28 0.94 17.45
C LEU A 765 10.55 1.87 18.41
N THR A 766 11.26 2.36 19.43
CA THR A 766 10.67 3.10 20.55
C THR A 766 10.93 4.61 20.45
N GLY A 767 10.21 5.41 21.25
CA GLY A 767 10.29 6.86 21.18
C GLY A 767 9.52 7.39 19.96
N ALA A 768 10.22 7.99 19.00
CA ALA A 768 9.64 8.37 17.71
C ALA A 768 10.47 7.76 16.57
N SER A 769 9.80 7.12 15.62
CA SER A 769 10.45 6.56 14.44
C SER A 769 9.87 7.15 13.16
N GLN A 770 10.67 7.28 12.11
CA GLN A 770 10.16 7.75 10.83
C GLN A 770 10.83 7.03 9.66
N GLN A 771 10.09 6.85 8.55
CA GLN A 771 10.59 6.21 7.33
C GLN A 771 11.16 4.79 7.53
N ALA A 772 10.71 4.09 8.57
CA ALA A 772 11.16 2.73 8.87
C ALA A 772 10.76 1.75 7.76
N GLU A 773 11.69 0.92 7.30
CA GLU A 773 11.44 -0.17 6.34
C GLU A 773 11.69 -1.51 7.05
N ILE A 774 10.64 -2.30 7.26
CA ILE A 774 10.71 -3.66 7.80
C ILE A 774 10.20 -4.60 6.72
N LYS A 775 11.11 -5.24 5.99
CA LYS A 775 10.76 -5.92 4.74
C LYS A 775 11.42 -7.28 4.53
N ASN A 776 10.66 -8.24 4.00
CA ASN A 776 11.16 -9.58 3.62
C ASN A 776 11.80 -10.36 4.78
N ASN A 777 11.35 -10.14 6.01
CA ASN A 777 11.87 -10.86 7.17
C ASN A 777 11.03 -12.08 7.51
N SER A 778 11.66 -13.03 8.20
CA SER A 778 10.99 -14.11 8.93
C SER A 778 11.05 -13.79 10.42
N LEU A 779 9.91 -13.52 11.04
CA LEU A 779 9.85 -12.95 12.39
C LEU A 779 8.99 -13.81 13.32
N GLY A 780 9.38 -13.88 14.60
CA GLY A 780 8.57 -14.58 15.60
C GLY A 780 8.97 -14.23 17.03
N ALA A 781 7.97 -14.00 17.88
CA ALA A 781 8.18 -13.67 19.28
C ALA A 781 7.62 -14.77 20.21
N GLN A 782 7.90 -14.67 21.51
CA GLN A 782 7.32 -15.55 22.54
C GLN A 782 5.99 -14.99 23.09
N PRO A 783 5.14 -15.82 23.73
CA PRO A 783 3.79 -15.48 24.19
C PRO A 783 3.60 -14.06 24.72
N GLN A 784 4.41 -13.62 25.67
CA GLN A 784 4.20 -12.32 26.33
C GLN A 784 4.75 -11.11 25.57
N GLY A 785 5.60 -11.31 24.55
CA GLY A 785 6.22 -10.19 23.84
C GLY A 785 5.51 -9.80 22.55
N VAL A 786 6.09 -8.85 21.83
CA VAL A 786 5.56 -8.31 20.58
C VAL A 786 6.56 -8.60 19.48
N THR A 787 6.10 -9.07 18.32
CA THR A 787 6.98 -9.35 17.19
C THR A 787 7.51 -8.05 16.59
N ILE A 788 6.62 -7.12 16.21
CA ILE A 788 6.98 -5.77 15.75
C ILE A 788 6.26 -4.74 16.61
N LEU A 789 7.00 -3.93 17.36
CA LEU A 789 6.51 -2.77 18.10
C LEU A 789 7.08 -1.49 17.52
N LEU A 790 6.23 -0.54 17.13
CA LEU A 790 6.64 0.82 16.76
C LEU A 790 5.89 1.85 17.62
N GLU A 791 6.60 2.83 18.14
CA GLU A 791 6.05 3.96 18.89
C GLU A 791 6.20 5.27 18.09
N ASN A 792 5.12 6.05 18.04
CA ASN A 792 5.00 7.34 17.36
C ASN A 792 5.64 7.32 15.95
N ALA A 793 5.29 6.31 15.16
CA ALA A 793 5.91 6.07 13.86
C ALA A 793 5.25 6.89 12.75
N ASP A 794 6.04 7.58 11.92
CA ASP A 794 5.57 8.32 10.73
C ASP A 794 6.16 7.73 9.43
N ARG A 795 5.31 7.52 8.41
CA ARG A 795 5.73 7.04 7.08
C ARG A 795 6.51 5.71 7.08
N TYR A 796 6.15 4.77 7.94
CA TYR A 796 6.76 3.44 8.01
C TYR A 796 6.20 2.47 6.95
N ASN A 797 6.96 1.42 6.63
CA ASN A 797 6.61 0.41 5.64
C ASN A 797 6.95 -1.00 6.17
N ILE A 798 5.93 -1.79 6.52
CA ILE A 798 6.06 -3.18 6.99
C ILE A 798 5.53 -4.11 5.89
N THR A 799 6.41 -4.73 5.10
CA THR A 799 6.00 -5.41 3.86
C THR A 799 6.70 -6.72 3.56
N GLY A 800 5.97 -7.68 2.99
CA GLY A 800 6.55 -8.94 2.53
C GLY A 800 7.14 -9.81 3.64
N ASN A 801 6.78 -9.59 4.91
CA ASN A 801 7.30 -10.38 6.02
C ASN A 801 6.47 -11.65 6.20
N ASN A 802 7.13 -12.72 6.66
CA ASN A 802 6.49 -13.91 7.20
C ASN A 802 6.58 -13.87 8.74
N ILE A 803 5.44 -13.79 9.41
CA ILE A 803 5.36 -13.65 10.86
C ILE A 803 4.74 -14.90 11.47
N TYR A 804 5.51 -15.59 12.30
CA TYR A 804 5.11 -16.83 12.99
C TYR A 804 4.56 -16.53 14.40
N PRO A 805 3.80 -17.47 14.99
CA PRO A 805 3.52 -17.46 16.42
C PRO A 805 4.81 -17.47 17.25
N ASP A 806 4.80 -17.10 18.53
CA ASP A 806 3.66 -16.98 19.44
C ASP A 806 3.58 -15.58 20.07
N GLY A 807 4.01 -14.53 19.38
CA GLY A 807 3.96 -13.17 19.94
C GLY A 807 2.54 -12.79 20.36
N SER A 808 2.42 -12.09 21.49
CA SER A 808 1.13 -11.54 21.95
C SER A 808 0.47 -10.71 20.84
N SER A 809 1.28 -10.00 20.04
CA SER A 809 0.87 -9.36 18.79
C SER A 809 1.94 -9.58 17.73
N ALA A 810 1.52 -9.72 16.47
CA ALA A 810 2.44 -9.73 15.34
C ALA A 810 2.94 -8.31 15.06
N ILE A 811 2.02 -7.33 15.03
CA ILE A 811 2.33 -5.93 14.76
C ILE A 811 1.53 -5.08 15.73
N ARG A 812 2.21 -4.36 16.63
CA ARG A 812 1.61 -3.37 17.51
C ARG A 812 2.24 -2.01 17.25
N LEU A 813 1.39 -1.04 16.95
CA LEU A 813 1.82 0.33 16.66
C LEU A 813 1.14 1.28 17.65
N LEU A 814 1.92 2.12 18.33
CA LEU A 814 1.41 3.13 19.25
C LEU A 814 1.47 4.50 18.55
N ASN A 815 0.33 5.15 18.34
CA ASN A 815 0.19 6.41 17.60
C ASN A 815 0.86 6.41 16.21
N PRO A 816 0.54 5.44 15.31
CA PRO A 816 1.12 5.39 13.97
C PRO A 816 0.50 6.40 12.99
N VAL A 817 1.29 7.01 12.12
CA VAL A 817 0.84 8.01 11.17
C VAL A 817 1.43 7.76 9.77
N HIS A 818 0.59 7.86 8.72
CA HIS A 818 0.99 7.77 7.30
C HIS A 818 1.76 6.50 6.88
N GLY A 819 1.68 5.40 7.62
CA GLY A 819 2.42 4.18 7.30
C GLY A 819 1.61 3.10 6.60
N ALA A 820 2.29 2.01 6.25
CA ALA A 820 1.72 0.90 5.50
C ALA A 820 2.14 -0.48 6.06
N ILE A 821 1.16 -1.37 6.23
CA ILE A 821 1.33 -2.81 6.51
C ILE A 821 0.79 -3.56 5.30
N VAL A 822 1.68 -3.98 4.39
CA VAL A 822 1.28 -4.49 3.07
C VAL A 822 1.93 -5.81 2.67
N GLY A 823 1.13 -6.78 2.23
CA GLY A 823 1.66 -8.01 1.63
C GLY A 823 2.39 -8.93 2.59
N ASN A 824 2.02 -8.95 3.88
CA ASN A 824 2.61 -9.85 4.87
C ASN A 824 1.81 -11.14 4.98
N THR A 825 2.48 -12.25 5.34
CA THR A 825 1.84 -13.50 5.75
C THR A 825 2.03 -13.66 7.25
N ILE A 826 0.93 -13.77 7.99
CA ILE A 826 0.94 -13.73 9.45
C ILE A 826 0.13 -14.90 9.99
N SER A 827 0.76 -15.73 10.81
CA SER A 827 0.12 -16.77 11.60
C SER A 827 0.24 -16.43 13.09
N ALA A 828 -0.86 -16.53 13.83
CA ALA A 828 -0.87 -16.29 15.28
C ALA A 828 -1.84 -17.26 15.99
N PHE A 829 -1.73 -17.35 17.32
CA PHE A 829 -2.66 -18.13 18.15
C PHE A 829 -3.71 -17.29 18.87
N TYR A 830 -3.62 -15.96 18.78
CA TYR A 830 -4.42 -15.01 19.55
C TYR A 830 -5.00 -13.89 18.68
N THR A 831 -6.05 -13.23 19.18
CA THR A 831 -6.51 -11.91 18.70
C THR A 831 -5.49 -10.80 18.99
N GLY A 832 -5.69 -9.64 18.36
CA GLY A 832 -4.77 -8.51 18.40
C GLY A 832 -3.49 -8.79 17.61
N ILE A 833 -3.64 -9.41 16.44
CA ILE A 833 -2.53 -9.72 15.53
C ILE A 833 -1.93 -8.41 15.01
N ILE A 834 -2.79 -7.52 14.49
CA ILE A 834 -2.42 -6.16 14.11
C ILE A 834 -3.16 -5.18 15.00
N GLU A 835 -2.42 -4.30 15.67
CA GLU A 835 -2.97 -3.31 16.59
C GLU A 835 -2.44 -1.91 16.28
N MET A 836 -3.35 -0.96 16.19
CA MET A 836 -3.05 0.48 16.23
C MET A 836 -3.68 1.05 17.49
N LEU A 837 -2.86 1.40 18.47
CA LEU A 837 -3.27 1.88 19.79
C LEU A 837 -2.82 3.33 19.99
N PRO A 838 -3.41 4.10 20.92
CA PRO A 838 -2.91 5.42 21.25
C PRO A 838 -1.55 5.37 21.97
N SER A 839 -0.80 6.47 21.88
CA SER A 839 0.37 6.77 22.71
C SER A 839 -0.01 7.92 23.64
N GLY A 840 -0.34 7.60 24.89
CA GLY A 840 -0.97 8.57 25.80
C GLY A 840 -2.33 9.04 25.26
N SER A 841 -2.46 10.34 24.99
CA SER A 841 -3.66 10.95 24.40
C SER A 841 -3.60 11.12 22.88
N MET A 842 -2.50 10.69 22.23
CA MET A 842 -2.31 10.82 20.79
C MET A 842 -2.73 9.55 20.07
N TYR A 843 -3.46 9.72 18.97
CA TYR A 843 -4.01 8.63 18.16
C TYR A 843 -3.41 8.65 16.76
N GLY A 844 -3.21 7.45 16.23
CA GLY A 844 -2.71 7.29 14.88
C GLY A 844 -3.69 7.73 13.80
N ASN A 845 -3.19 8.08 12.61
CA ASN A 845 -4.06 8.39 11.47
C ASN A 845 -3.47 8.03 10.10
N SER A 846 -4.36 7.91 9.11
CA SER A 846 -4.01 7.83 7.68
C SER A 846 -3.07 6.66 7.33
N ASN A 847 -3.19 5.53 8.04
CA ASN A 847 -2.39 4.33 7.76
C ASN A 847 -3.12 3.39 6.80
N VAL A 848 -2.36 2.49 6.16
CA VAL A 848 -2.88 1.47 5.24
C VAL A 848 -2.55 0.07 5.75
N ILE A 849 -3.54 -0.82 5.83
CA ILE A 849 -3.39 -2.26 6.06
C ILE A 849 -3.97 -2.98 4.84
N SER A 850 -3.12 -3.55 3.98
CA SER A 850 -3.61 -4.10 2.70
C SER A 850 -2.87 -5.33 2.19
N GLY A 851 -3.59 -6.24 1.52
CA GLY A 851 -2.98 -7.39 0.86
C GLY A 851 -2.31 -8.39 1.80
N ASN A 852 -2.64 -8.37 3.10
CA ASN A 852 -2.06 -9.31 4.06
C ASN A 852 -2.87 -10.60 4.13
N VAL A 853 -2.20 -11.73 4.37
CA VAL A 853 -2.82 -12.99 4.76
C VAL A 853 -2.63 -13.16 6.26
N ILE A 854 -3.73 -13.28 7.00
CA ILE A 854 -3.75 -13.31 8.47
C ILE A 854 -4.50 -14.57 8.90
N ALA A 855 -3.84 -15.47 9.63
CA ALA A 855 -4.41 -16.76 10.00
C ALA A 855 -4.34 -17.04 11.50
N ILE A 856 -5.44 -17.60 12.02
CA ILE A 856 -5.47 -18.32 13.30
C ILE A 856 -5.94 -19.74 12.99
N GLU A 857 -4.98 -20.64 12.80
CA GLU A 857 -5.26 -22.06 12.54
C GLU A 857 -5.42 -22.86 13.83
N THR A 858 -4.82 -22.38 14.92
CA THR A 858 -4.95 -22.98 16.26
C THR A 858 -5.11 -21.87 17.29
N TRP A 859 -6.13 -21.96 18.14
CA TRP A 859 -6.36 -20.99 19.20
C TRP A 859 -5.66 -21.35 20.50
N LYS A 860 -5.16 -20.34 21.20
CA LYS A 860 -4.72 -20.42 22.60
C LYS A 860 -5.28 -19.23 23.38
N ASN A 861 -5.29 -19.32 24.72
CA ASN A 861 -5.64 -18.16 25.55
C ASN A 861 -4.55 -17.09 25.46
N ASN A 862 -4.93 -15.84 25.20
CA ASN A 862 -3.99 -14.74 25.07
C ASN A 862 -3.21 -14.55 26.39
N PRO A 863 -1.87 -14.50 26.34
CA PRO A 863 -1.01 -14.46 27.53
C PRO A 863 -1.05 -13.13 28.27
N ILE A 864 -1.64 -12.08 27.68
CA ILE A 864 -1.82 -10.77 28.31
C ILE A 864 -3.30 -10.43 28.55
N GLY A 865 -4.19 -11.43 28.50
CA GLY A 865 -5.59 -11.30 28.94
C GLY A 865 -6.58 -10.78 27.90
N ARG A 866 -6.19 -10.62 26.63
CA ARG A 866 -7.14 -10.27 25.56
C ARG A 866 -8.06 -11.45 25.22
N ASP A 867 -9.34 -11.16 25.04
CA ASP A 867 -10.33 -12.16 24.66
C ASP A 867 -10.51 -12.26 23.13
N ASN A 868 -11.43 -13.12 22.70
CA ASN A 868 -11.78 -13.26 21.28
C ASN A 868 -12.56 -12.05 20.71
N LYS A 869 -12.94 -11.08 21.54
CA LYS A 869 -13.65 -9.86 21.12
C LYS A 869 -12.73 -8.66 20.89
N TRP A 870 -11.48 -8.74 21.34
CA TRP A 870 -10.45 -7.73 21.12
C TRP A 870 -10.22 -7.37 19.63
N GLY A 871 -10.60 -8.24 18.70
CA GLY A 871 -10.40 -8.05 17.27
C GLY A 871 -9.10 -8.68 16.79
N ILE A 872 -9.12 -9.39 15.65
CA ILE A 872 -7.90 -9.86 14.97
C ILE A 872 -7.08 -8.65 14.49
N ILE A 873 -7.77 -7.65 13.93
CA ILE A 873 -7.26 -6.31 13.68
C ILE A 873 -7.97 -5.36 14.65
N HIS A 874 -7.20 -4.65 15.48
CA HIS A 874 -7.70 -3.71 16.47
C HIS A 874 -7.23 -2.28 16.14
N ILE A 875 -8.17 -1.34 16.00
CA ILE A 875 -7.88 0.04 15.60
C ILE A 875 -8.45 1.04 16.61
N GLU A 876 -7.55 1.87 17.13
CA GLU A 876 -7.84 3.13 17.81
C GLU A 876 -7.13 4.27 17.05
N GLY A 877 -7.82 4.86 16.08
CA GLY A 877 -7.23 5.88 15.21
C GLY A 877 -8.14 6.32 14.08
N TYR A 878 -7.69 7.33 13.33
CA TYR A 878 -8.53 8.08 12.38
C TYR A 878 -8.11 7.85 10.92
N ASN A 879 -9.07 7.89 9.99
CA ASN A 879 -8.79 7.91 8.55
C ASN A 879 -7.92 6.74 8.03
N ASN A 880 -7.91 5.60 8.70
CA ASN A 880 -7.13 4.44 8.25
C ASN A 880 -7.87 3.68 7.13
N LEU A 881 -7.11 3.05 6.24
CA LEU A 881 -7.61 2.16 5.19
C LEU A 881 -7.21 0.72 5.47
N ILE A 882 -8.20 -0.15 5.71
CA ILE A 882 -8.03 -1.59 5.88
C ILE A 882 -8.67 -2.27 4.68
N ALA A 883 -7.87 -2.69 3.69
CA ALA A 883 -8.43 -3.16 2.42
C ALA A 883 -7.72 -4.33 1.76
N GLY A 884 -8.48 -5.28 1.20
CA GLY A 884 -7.90 -6.38 0.42
C GLY A 884 -7.11 -7.39 1.25
N ASN A 885 -7.40 -7.54 2.54
CA ASN A 885 -6.76 -8.55 3.40
C ASN A 885 -7.56 -9.86 3.37
N ASN A 886 -6.87 -10.98 3.59
CA ASN A 886 -7.46 -12.31 3.74
C ASN A 886 -7.29 -12.78 5.19
N ILE A 887 -8.38 -12.78 5.96
CA ILE A 887 -8.42 -13.14 7.38
C ILE A 887 -9.04 -14.54 7.49
N LEU A 888 -8.20 -15.53 7.77
CA LEU A 888 -8.51 -16.97 7.82
C LEU A 888 -8.42 -17.48 9.26
N SER A 889 -9.50 -17.35 10.02
CA SER A 889 -9.49 -17.59 11.47
C SER A 889 -10.34 -18.80 11.89
N ASN A 890 -10.29 -19.88 11.11
CA ASN A 890 -11.10 -21.09 11.36
C ASN A 890 -10.76 -21.81 12.67
N GLY A 891 -9.56 -21.63 13.19
CA GLY A 891 -9.13 -22.18 14.48
C GLY A 891 -9.54 -21.34 15.68
N SER A 892 -10.10 -20.13 15.47
CA SER A 892 -10.52 -19.24 16.56
C SER A 892 -11.87 -19.65 17.18
N PRO A 893 -12.17 -19.23 18.42
CA PRO A 893 -13.47 -19.47 19.06
C PRO A 893 -14.62 -18.89 18.24
N GLN A 894 -15.82 -19.44 18.42
CA GLN A 894 -17.03 -18.88 17.81
C GLN A 894 -17.20 -17.40 18.19
N ASN A 895 -17.80 -16.64 17.28
CA ASN A 895 -18.03 -15.21 17.49
C ASN A 895 -16.75 -14.39 17.75
N THR A 896 -15.57 -14.84 17.28
CA THR A 896 -14.37 -14.00 17.30
C THR A 896 -14.58 -12.74 16.45
N THR A 897 -14.12 -11.58 16.95
CA THR A 897 -14.20 -10.32 16.21
C THR A 897 -13.10 -10.26 15.14
N GLY A 898 -13.46 -10.00 13.88
CA GLY A 898 -12.49 -9.86 12.79
C GLY A 898 -11.75 -8.52 12.87
N VAL A 899 -12.44 -7.44 12.56
CA VAL A 899 -11.93 -6.06 12.66
C VAL A 899 -12.72 -5.31 13.72
N LEU A 900 -12.02 -4.74 14.70
CA LEU A 900 -12.59 -3.85 15.71
C LEU A 900 -12.07 -2.43 15.51
N ILE A 901 -12.97 -1.48 15.23
CA ILE A 901 -12.72 -0.05 15.38
C ILE A 901 -13.17 0.33 16.79
N MET A 902 -12.24 0.33 17.72
CA MET A 902 -12.50 0.62 19.13
C MET A 902 -12.64 2.12 19.37
N ASN A 903 -11.85 2.93 18.66
CA ASN A 903 -11.90 4.39 18.68
C ASN A 903 -11.46 4.99 17.34
N GLY A 904 -11.87 6.23 17.08
CA GLY A 904 -11.51 7.03 15.92
C GLY A 904 -12.50 6.95 14.76
N ASP A 905 -12.46 8.00 13.94
CA ASP A 905 -13.47 8.30 12.92
C ASP A 905 -12.93 8.13 11.50
N SER A 906 -13.87 7.99 10.55
CA SER A 906 -13.58 7.99 9.11
C SER A 906 -12.63 6.88 8.63
N ASN A 907 -12.54 5.77 9.37
CA ASN A 907 -11.83 4.58 8.90
C ASN A 907 -12.61 3.91 7.76
N LYS A 908 -11.87 3.33 6.82
CA LYS A 908 -12.40 2.66 5.63
C LYS A 908 -11.98 1.20 5.62
N ILE A 909 -12.94 0.29 5.67
CA ILE A 909 -12.74 -1.16 5.66
C ILE A 909 -13.31 -1.69 4.34
N ALA A 910 -12.47 -2.08 3.38
CA ALA A 910 -12.92 -2.36 2.01
C ALA A 910 -12.39 -3.67 1.43
N SER A 911 -13.25 -4.48 0.82
CA SER A 911 -12.85 -5.68 0.05
C SER A 911 -11.98 -6.67 0.83
N ASN A 912 -12.24 -6.85 2.13
CA ASN A 912 -11.54 -7.88 2.91
C ASN A 912 -12.30 -9.20 2.85
N VAL A 913 -11.57 -10.31 2.74
CA VAL A 913 -12.12 -11.66 2.88
C VAL A 913 -11.97 -12.05 4.35
N ILE A 914 -13.08 -12.20 5.06
CA ILE A 914 -13.10 -12.53 6.49
C ILE A 914 -13.82 -13.86 6.69
N ASN A 915 -13.07 -14.89 7.07
CA ASN A 915 -13.59 -16.22 7.35
C ASN A 915 -13.34 -16.58 8.82
N ILE A 916 -14.41 -16.50 9.63
CA ILE A 916 -14.40 -16.77 11.07
C ILE A 916 -15.61 -17.67 11.37
N PRO A 917 -15.46 -18.76 12.13
CA PRO A 917 -16.56 -19.67 12.44
C PRO A 917 -17.68 -18.99 13.23
N ASN A 918 -18.92 -19.10 12.73
CA ASN A 918 -20.16 -18.66 13.40
C ASN A 918 -20.00 -17.29 14.08
N THR A 919 -19.66 -16.25 13.30
CA THR A 919 -19.50 -14.90 13.82
C THR A 919 -20.53 -13.91 13.28
N ASP A 920 -21.12 -13.17 14.20
CA ASP A 920 -21.90 -11.96 13.92
C ASP A 920 -21.04 -10.69 14.13
N SER A 921 -19.71 -10.84 14.23
CA SER A 921 -18.76 -9.78 14.59
C SER A 921 -17.58 -9.70 13.60
N ASN A 922 -17.82 -9.87 12.30
CA ASN A 922 -16.76 -9.71 11.30
C ASN A 922 -16.15 -8.31 11.34
N VAL A 923 -17.00 -7.28 11.42
CA VAL A 923 -16.57 -5.89 11.60
C VAL A 923 -17.42 -5.26 12.68
N VAL A 924 -16.76 -4.69 13.69
CA VAL A 924 -17.39 -4.02 14.82
C VAL A 924 -16.86 -2.59 14.91
N CYS A 925 -17.75 -1.61 14.90
CA CYS A 925 -17.46 -0.23 15.24
C CYS A 925 -18.03 0.05 16.63
N ASN A 926 -17.19 0.50 17.56
CA ASN A 926 -17.64 0.88 18.89
C ASN A 926 -18.54 2.13 18.82
N GLY A 927 -19.46 2.30 19.77
CA GLY A 927 -20.52 3.33 19.67
C GLY A 927 -20.03 4.77 19.66
N GLY A 928 -18.85 5.05 20.23
CA GLY A 928 -18.24 6.38 20.20
C GLY A 928 -17.58 6.77 18.86
N THR A 929 -17.45 5.83 17.92
CA THR A 929 -16.80 6.04 16.62
C THR A 929 -17.78 6.53 15.58
N ASN A 930 -17.34 7.39 14.65
CA ASN A 930 -18.22 8.06 13.68
C ASN A 930 -17.71 7.95 12.24
N ASN A 931 -18.65 7.96 11.30
CA ASN A 931 -18.38 8.03 9.86
C ASN A 931 -17.45 6.94 9.33
N ASN A 932 -17.38 5.78 10.00
CA ASN A 932 -16.62 4.65 9.49
C ASN A 932 -17.40 3.95 8.38
N SER A 933 -16.71 3.51 7.33
CA SER A 933 -17.33 2.88 6.17
C SER A 933 -16.79 1.48 5.95
N VAL A 934 -17.70 0.52 5.84
CA VAL A 934 -17.41 -0.88 5.54
C VAL A 934 -17.99 -1.20 4.17
N ILE A 935 -17.16 -1.68 3.26
CA ILE A 935 -17.54 -1.92 1.86
C ILE A 935 -17.06 -3.31 1.46
N PHE A 936 -17.97 -4.19 1.03
CA PHE A 936 -17.66 -5.54 0.56
C PHE A 936 -16.69 -6.33 1.46
N SER A 937 -16.79 -6.16 2.78
CA SER A 937 -15.92 -6.85 3.76
C SER A 937 -16.71 -7.74 4.72
N THR A 938 -18.03 -7.53 4.83
CA THR A 938 -18.92 -8.33 5.67
C THR A 938 -20.37 -8.20 5.20
N LYS A 939 -21.20 -9.16 5.57
CA LYS A 939 -22.66 -9.08 5.45
C LYS A 939 -23.25 -8.24 6.59
N GLY A 940 -24.46 -7.72 6.40
CA GLY A 940 -25.15 -6.82 7.32
C GLY A 940 -25.37 -7.40 8.71
N ASN A 941 -25.67 -8.71 8.83
CA ASN A 941 -25.85 -9.37 10.13
C ASN A 941 -24.54 -9.58 10.89
N SER A 942 -23.39 -9.58 10.21
CA SER A 942 -22.06 -9.70 10.81
C SER A 942 -21.35 -8.35 10.96
N PHE A 943 -22.05 -7.24 10.70
CA PHE A 943 -21.61 -5.87 10.95
C PHE A 943 -22.30 -5.29 12.19
N GLN A 944 -21.52 -4.74 13.11
CA GLN A 944 -22.03 -4.05 14.29
C GLN A 944 -21.61 -2.58 14.26
N ASN A 945 -22.58 -1.68 14.19
CA ASN A 945 -22.34 -0.24 14.04
C ASN A 945 -22.21 0.53 15.38
N GLY A 946 -22.26 -0.18 16.51
CA GLY A 946 -22.19 0.42 17.84
C GLY A 946 -23.40 1.28 18.20
N LEU A 947 -24.56 1.06 17.55
CA LEU A 947 -25.75 1.93 17.63
C LEU A 947 -25.52 3.34 17.08
N ASN A 948 -24.48 3.54 16.26
CA ASN A 948 -24.21 4.79 15.57
C ASN A 948 -24.46 4.62 14.07
N SER A 949 -25.51 5.26 13.56
CA SER A 949 -25.92 5.17 12.15
C SER A 949 -24.95 5.84 11.17
N SER A 950 -24.02 6.67 11.65
CA SER A 950 -22.95 7.21 10.81
C SER A 950 -21.92 6.15 10.39
N ASN A 951 -21.84 5.03 11.12
CA ASN A 951 -21.06 3.87 10.72
C ASN A 951 -21.88 3.02 9.75
N ILE A 952 -21.42 2.94 8.50
CA ILE A 952 -22.19 2.34 7.40
C ILE A 952 -21.55 1.06 6.89
N ASN A 953 -22.37 0.11 6.46
CA ASN A 953 -21.94 -1.08 5.72
C ASN A 953 -22.62 -1.13 4.35
N ILE A 954 -21.84 -1.34 3.30
CA ILE A 954 -22.28 -1.56 1.93
C ILE A 954 -21.81 -2.96 1.55
N ASP A 955 -22.72 -3.92 1.58
CA ASP A 955 -22.43 -5.32 1.29
C ASP A 955 -23.05 -5.78 -0.04
N VAL A 956 -22.73 -7.02 -0.41
CA VAL A 956 -23.25 -7.64 -1.65
C VAL A 956 -24.77 -7.79 -1.59
N ASP A 957 -25.34 -8.03 -0.41
CA ASP A 957 -26.79 -8.19 -0.23
C ASP A 957 -27.52 -6.86 -0.48
N SER A 958 -26.99 -5.76 0.04
CA SER A 958 -27.48 -4.39 -0.19
C SER A 958 -27.36 -3.99 -1.66
N TYR A 959 -26.24 -4.33 -2.30
CA TYR A 959 -26.06 -4.12 -3.75
C TYR A 959 -27.08 -4.92 -4.57
N THR A 960 -27.27 -6.20 -4.24
CA THR A 960 -28.23 -7.08 -4.92
C THR A 960 -29.67 -6.58 -4.73
N ALA A 961 -30.01 -6.11 -3.53
CA ALA A 961 -31.32 -5.51 -3.27
C ALA A 961 -31.54 -4.23 -4.11
N LEU A 962 -30.51 -3.40 -4.28
CA LEU A 962 -30.58 -2.22 -5.14
C LEU A 962 -30.71 -2.62 -6.61
N GLN A 963 -29.95 -3.60 -7.08
CA GLN A 963 -30.04 -4.13 -8.44
C GLN A 963 -31.46 -4.63 -8.74
N ASN A 964 -32.04 -5.46 -7.87
CA ASN A 964 -33.40 -5.97 -8.04
C ASN A 964 -34.44 -4.84 -8.12
N ARG A 965 -34.26 -3.76 -7.33
CA ARG A 965 -35.13 -2.57 -7.40
C ARG A 965 -34.98 -1.85 -8.73
N CYS A 966 -33.76 -1.73 -9.26
CA CYS A 966 -33.51 -1.14 -10.57
C CYS A 966 -34.14 -1.97 -11.71
N GLU A 967 -33.95 -3.29 -11.71
CA GLU A 967 -34.55 -4.20 -12.70
C GLU A 967 -36.08 -4.14 -12.68
N SER A 968 -36.68 -4.03 -11.48
CA SER A 968 -38.12 -3.82 -11.33
C SER A 968 -38.58 -2.50 -11.95
N LEU A 969 -37.83 -1.42 -11.73
CA LEU A 969 -38.12 -0.11 -12.32
C LEU A 969 -38.00 -0.12 -13.84
N GLU A 970 -36.98 -0.79 -14.39
CA GLU A 970 -36.80 -0.96 -15.84
C GLU A 970 -37.96 -1.72 -16.47
N THR A 971 -38.41 -2.80 -15.80
CA THR A 971 -39.60 -3.57 -16.24
C THR A 971 -40.83 -2.67 -16.29
N ASN A 972 -41.06 -1.88 -15.24
CA ASN A 972 -42.19 -0.94 -15.18
C ASN A 972 -42.11 0.11 -16.29
N LEU A 973 -40.91 0.62 -16.58
CA LEU A 973 -40.68 1.59 -17.65
C LEU A 973 -40.95 0.97 -19.04
N ALA A 974 -40.50 -0.27 -19.29
CA ALA A 974 -40.74 -0.97 -20.55
C ALA A 974 -42.24 -1.24 -20.79
N VAL A 975 -42.97 -1.64 -19.74
CA VAL A 975 -44.44 -1.79 -19.82
C VAL A 975 -45.11 -0.47 -20.17
N LEU A 976 -44.69 0.63 -19.55
CA LEU A 976 -45.21 1.97 -19.86
C LEU A 976 -44.91 2.38 -21.30
N GLN A 977 -43.68 2.18 -21.76
CA GLN A 977 -43.27 2.48 -23.14
C GLN A 977 -44.05 1.64 -24.16
N SER A 978 -44.27 0.35 -23.90
CA SER A 978 -45.10 -0.51 -24.76
C SER A 978 -46.54 -0.01 -24.84
N LYS A 979 -47.13 0.38 -23.71
CA LYS A 979 -48.48 0.98 -23.68
C LYS A 979 -48.53 2.29 -24.48
N ILE A 980 -47.50 3.15 -24.37
CA ILE A 980 -47.38 4.39 -25.13
C ILE A 980 -47.20 4.12 -26.62
N ASN A 981 -46.35 3.18 -27.03
CA ASN A 981 -46.13 2.83 -28.43
C ASN A 981 -47.39 2.20 -29.06
N ASN A 982 -48.10 1.34 -28.33
CA ASN A 982 -49.41 0.83 -28.77
C ASN A 982 -50.40 1.98 -28.97
N LEU A 983 -50.40 2.98 -28.09
CA LEU A 983 -51.23 4.17 -28.26
C LEU A 983 -50.82 5.00 -29.48
N LEU A 984 -49.52 5.22 -29.69
CA LEU A 984 -48.99 6.01 -30.81
C LEU A 984 -49.15 5.33 -32.18
N THR A 985 -49.17 3.99 -32.23
CA THR A 985 -49.49 3.25 -33.46
C THR A 985 -50.98 3.31 -33.79
N LEU A 986 -51.83 3.38 -32.77
CA LEU A 986 -53.27 3.54 -32.93
C LEU A 986 -53.67 4.99 -33.19
N VAL A 987 -52.85 5.99 -32.85
CA VAL A 987 -53.17 7.41 -32.97
C VAL A 987 -52.07 8.15 -33.74
N ALA A 988 -52.34 8.50 -34.98
CA ALA A 988 -51.46 9.32 -35.82
C ALA A 988 -51.95 10.78 -35.86
N VAL A 989 -51.08 11.73 -35.52
CA VAL A 989 -51.39 13.17 -35.57
C VAL A 989 -50.52 13.84 -36.63
N SER A 990 -51.16 14.48 -37.59
CA SER A 990 -50.53 15.39 -38.57
C SER A 990 -51.13 16.80 -38.39
N ASN A 991 -50.51 17.82 -38.98
CA ASN A 991 -50.81 19.24 -38.72
C ASN A 991 -52.30 19.56 -38.55
N ASP A 992 -53.16 19.01 -39.42
CA ASP A 992 -54.60 19.28 -39.41
C ASP A 992 -55.47 18.01 -39.27
N THR A 993 -54.90 16.85 -38.88
CA THR A 993 -55.66 15.59 -38.82
C THR A 993 -55.16 14.63 -37.74
N VAL A 994 -56.07 14.18 -36.87
CA VAL A 994 -55.87 13.04 -35.96
C VAL A 994 -56.55 11.81 -36.55
N SER A 995 -55.79 10.79 -36.88
CA SER A 995 -56.26 9.51 -37.40
C SER A 995 -56.13 8.44 -36.32
N ILE A 996 -57.24 7.75 -35.99
CA ILE A 996 -57.26 6.67 -35.01
C ILE A 996 -57.51 5.34 -35.75
N GLN A 997 -56.52 4.45 -35.75
CA GLN A 997 -56.57 3.14 -36.40
C GLN A 997 -57.17 2.06 -35.48
N GLY A 998 -58.37 2.34 -34.93
CA GLY A 998 -59.11 1.45 -34.03
C GLY A 998 -60.49 2.01 -33.66
N SER A 999 -61.24 1.32 -32.80
CA SER A 999 -62.52 1.81 -32.30
C SER A 999 -62.30 2.99 -31.34
N LEU A 1000 -62.71 4.19 -31.75
CA LEU A 1000 -62.77 5.36 -30.88
C LEU A 1000 -64.14 5.38 -30.17
N GLU A 1001 -64.18 4.93 -28.92
CA GLU A 1001 -65.35 5.11 -28.06
C GLU A 1001 -65.24 6.42 -27.27
N ILE A 1002 -66.16 7.36 -27.54
CA ILE A 1002 -66.27 8.63 -26.83
C ILE A 1002 -67.40 8.52 -25.83
N HIS A 1003 -67.04 8.27 -24.57
CA HIS A 1003 -68.01 8.19 -23.48
C HIS A 1003 -68.29 9.59 -22.93
N GLY A 1004 -69.56 10.01 -23.02
CA GLY A 1004 -70.05 11.29 -22.47
C GLY A 1004 -69.99 12.51 -23.41
N GLY A 1005 -70.20 12.30 -24.71
CA GLY A 1005 -69.96 13.27 -25.78
C GLY A 1005 -70.31 14.75 -25.52
N GLN A 1006 -69.27 15.57 -25.43
CA GLN A 1006 -69.24 16.89 -26.06
C GLN A 1006 -67.97 16.99 -26.91
N ILE A 1007 -68.05 16.53 -28.16
CA ILE A 1007 -67.05 16.89 -29.17
C ILE A 1007 -67.25 18.39 -29.45
N ARG A 1008 -66.48 19.26 -28.78
CA ARG A 1008 -66.51 20.71 -29.06
C ARG A 1008 -65.55 20.99 -30.20
N ASN A 1009 -66.12 21.27 -31.37
CA ASN A 1009 -65.37 21.77 -32.52
C ASN A 1009 -65.05 23.25 -32.26
N TYR A 1010 -63.79 23.66 -32.40
CA TYR A 1010 -63.37 25.05 -32.17
C TYR A 1010 -62.82 25.62 -33.47
N TRP A 1011 -63.65 26.34 -34.23
CA TRP A 1011 -63.16 27.21 -35.31
C TRP A 1011 -64.07 28.41 -35.53
N GLY A 1012 -63.48 29.58 -35.82
CA GLY A 1012 -64.15 30.87 -36.00
C GLY A 1012 -64.70 31.09 -37.41
N GLY A 1013 -65.53 30.19 -37.92
CA GLY A 1013 -66.18 30.29 -39.23
C GLY A 1013 -67.58 29.65 -39.23
N VAL A 1014 -68.48 30.21 -40.04
CA VAL A 1014 -69.94 30.01 -40.02
C VAL A 1014 -70.36 28.56 -40.36
N ASP A 1015 -71.20 27.98 -39.49
CA ASP A 1015 -72.07 26.79 -39.59
C ASP A 1015 -71.60 25.49 -40.28
N GLN A 1016 -71.32 24.43 -39.47
CA GLN A 1016 -71.38 23.01 -39.90
C GLN A 1016 -71.90 22.10 -38.76
N TYR A 1017 -72.94 21.29 -39.02
CA TYR A 1017 -73.47 20.27 -38.09
C TYR A 1017 -73.21 18.85 -38.63
N VAL A 1018 -72.84 17.91 -37.75
CA VAL A 1018 -72.79 16.47 -38.05
C VAL A 1018 -74.12 15.84 -37.68
N ALA A 1019 -74.88 15.34 -38.67
CA ALA A 1019 -76.16 14.66 -38.45
C ALA A 1019 -76.02 13.14 -38.66
N TYR A 1020 -76.56 12.36 -37.72
CA TYR A 1020 -76.76 10.91 -37.85
C TYR A 1020 -78.27 10.61 -37.72
N SER A 1021 -78.85 9.90 -38.69
CA SER A 1021 -80.26 9.48 -38.67
C SER A 1021 -80.35 7.96 -38.58
N PRO A 1022 -81.06 7.39 -37.57
CA PRO A 1022 -81.28 5.96 -37.49
C PRO A 1022 -82.65 5.59 -38.09
N SER A 1023 -82.64 5.03 -39.30
CA SER A 1023 -83.71 4.14 -39.76
C SER A 1023 -83.21 3.24 -40.90
N GLY A 1024 -83.28 1.92 -40.69
CA GLY A 1024 -83.43 0.89 -41.72
C GLY A 1024 -82.40 0.79 -42.84
N VAL A 1025 -81.38 -0.06 -42.64
CA VAL A 1025 -80.68 -0.84 -43.68
C VAL A 1025 -80.14 -0.09 -44.93
N LYS A 1026 -79.00 0.61 -44.78
CA LYS A 1026 -77.79 0.64 -45.65
C LYS A 1026 -77.03 1.98 -45.50
N ARG A 1027 -75.73 1.89 -45.19
CA ARG A 1027 -74.63 2.90 -45.30
C ARG A 1027 -75.02 4.36 -44.99
N GLY A 1028 -74.70 4.82 -43.77
CA GLY A 1028 -74.71 6.25 -43.45
C GLY A 1028 -73.56 6.99 -44.14
N TYR A 1029 -73.84 8.16 -44.71
CA TYR A 1029 -72.84 9.02 -45.35
C TYR A 1029 -72.47 10.19 -44.43
N PHE A 1030 -71.18 10.55 -44.43
CA PHE A 1030 -70.71 11.81 -43.84
C PHE A 1030 -70.88 12.93 -44.87
N GLY A 1031 -71.57 14.00 -44.49
CA GLY A 1031 -71.79 15.16 -45.33
C GLY A 1031 -71.76 16.46 -44.54
N VAL A 1032 -71.42 17.54 -45.24
CA VAL A 1032 -71.29 18.89 -44.69
C VAL A 1032 -72.50 19.71 -45.13
N TRP A 1033 -73.10 20.45 -44.19
CA TRP A 1033 -74.13 21.44 -44.51
C TRP A 1033 -73.46 22.74 -44.93
N ASP A 1034 -73.74 23.19 -46.14
CA ASP A 1034 -73.27 24.49 -46.64
C ASP A 1034 -74.46 25.23 -47.26
N ASN A 1035 -74.67 26.47 -46.81
CA ASN A 1035 -75.69 27.40 -47.33
C ASN A 1035 -77.11 26.80 -47.47
N GLY A 1036 -77.54 26.01 -46.48
CA GLY A 1036 -78.87 25.41 -46.40
C GLY A 1036 -79.05 24.08 -47.16
N THR A 1037 -77.97 23.50 -47.72
CA THR A 1037 -78.03 22.24 -48.48
C THR A 1037 -77.08 21.17 -47.90
N PHE A 1038 -77.53 19.92 -47.80
CA PHE A 1038 -76.71 18.79 -47.32
C PHE A 1038 -75.89 18.17 -48.45
N ASN A 1039 -74.57 18.35 -48.40
CA ASN A 1039 -73.62 17.77 -49.35
C ASN A 1039 -72.89 16.58 -48.73
N ALA A 1040 -73.25 15.36 -49.11
CA ALA A 1040 -72.51 14.15 -48.80
C ALA A 1040 -71.87 13.60 -50.07
N ARG A 1041 -70.56 13.31 -50.06
CA ARG A 1041 -69.89 12.65 -51.19
C ARG A 1041 -70.29 11.18 -51.23
N GLY A 1042 -71.29 10.90 -52.06
CA GLY A 1042 -71.90 9.59 -52.24
C GLY A 1042 -72.80 9.48 -53.48
N ASN A 1043 -72.56 10.29 -54.50
CA ASN A 1043 -72.54 9.94 -55.93
C ASN A 1043 -71.89 11.07 -56.71
#